data_AF-A0A2K8NSH7-F1
#
_entry.id   AF-A0A2K8NSH7-F1
#
_cell.length_a   1.000
_cell.length_b   1.000
_cell.length_c   1.000
_cell.angle_alpha   90.00
_cell.angle_beta   90.00
_cell.angle_gamma   90.00
#
_symmetry.space_group_name_H-M   'P 1'
#
loop_
_entity.id
_entity.type
_entity.pdbx_description
1 polymer ?
#
loop_
_entity_poly.entity_id
_entity_poly.type
_entity_poly.pdbx_seq_one_letter_code
_entity_poly.pdbx_strand_id
1 'polypeptide(L)'
;MKKLLSILGTLGLASTSTTMVVSWTMTPRTNDLQVITKDSLTQLIADANALAIKEKSKPSVAYQTLHQAIGQAKGVLDIYLNETENHGVLSEAYEALQTAMKTFENTNDELAHITTLKTRTTDANSLLNKHPDKTEAEKNRLKVVISEAEALSKKNPPKNDQSLVDKALLKLQTAMVSFLNSTNTAADYSKLNTTIIEAEKALKDHPKKAEGVKNSLKKAIKHAQEVIDKQYTTSDQLLVDQEVTHLKAAIQKFLDAGKEKANTELLEAIIVDYRNISQWHKSDQAWLVFQQAIEHAQGVVDGQPTLDKQQVVDQEVEDIQKAESDFINSQDQKADLQWLNSNIAMARTIKIMNKKQSDWDVFQSAIVKAENYVKNPPTIDKQDEVDKEAEDLWQATYQFLNAADRKDIRSTIFWKTSIGVLSDNKPATIKKQLEEKYTLKADKDYTIGDVKDYNGRFGVELTGINGYSKTTVVTFVLEIKNIEYDLFDLANSKQNQFWTAGELQTAVEGKNLDIKNALKVTEVAHDAALQVKRFKITANDQHDYSNYKGDITISQVLNRENQSQTIYIDPTDNTIKSKSDTVPNGVKEIINIGWTGRFVHTMPSTIEKVPNYISPKITHYQNAFRGTTLFNGDISKWDTSNVIDMTAVFSRTKMFNQDISKWDTSKVTSMNNMFREAGLFNQDISKWDTSKVTNMNAMFWSTKAFNQNLSGWDVKKVTSHDSFDGNTPAWKLPKPNFN
;
A
#
# COMPACT_ATOMS: atom_id res chain seq x y z
N MET A 1 36.05 16.17 23.94
CA MET A 1 34.99 15.14 24.01
C MET A 1 33.63 15.85 24.06
N LYS A 2 33.17 16.60 23.06
CA LYS A 2 32.57 16.14 21.79
C LYS A 2 32.28 14.63 21.75
N LYS A 3 30.99 14.30 21.92
CA LYS A 3 30.15 13.18 21.41
C LYS A 3 30.72 11.74 21.39
N LEU A 4 29.84 10.80 21.77
CA LEU A 4 29.97 9.34 22.03
C LEU A 4 30.48 9.04 23.45
N LEU A 5 29.75 8.38 24.38
CA LEU A 5 28.59 7.47 24.38
C LEU A 5 27.84 7.73 25.72
N SER A 6 26.53 7.98 25.84
CA SER A 6 25.35 7.10 25.66
C SER A 6 25.51 5.66 26.17
N ILE A 7 24.77 5.34 27.25
CA ILE A 7 24.29 4.00 27.66
C ILE A 7 25.25 3.18 28.57
N LEU A 8 24.75 2.94 29.81
CA LEU A 8 25.09 1.87 30.79
C LEU A 8 26.55 1.84 31.29
N GLY A 9 26.85 1.80 32.58
CA GLY A 9 26.11 1.32 33.74
C GLY A 9 27.11 0.57 34.63
N THR A 10 26.85 0.55 35.93
CA THR A 10 27.49 -0.25 36.99
C THR A 10 28.71 0.33 37.72
N LEU A 11 28.49 0.48 39.04
CA LEU A 11 29.39 0.27 40.18
C LEU A 11 30.59 1.21 40.40
N GLY A 12 30.63 1.77 41.62
CA GLY A 12 31.77 1.54 42.50
C GLY A 12 32.82 2.65 42.64
N LEU A 13 32.72 3.34 43.78
CA LEU A 13 33.79 3.61 44.77
C LEU A 13 35.18 4.16 44.36
N ALA A 14 35.55 5.19 45.15
CA ALA A 14 36.86 5.49 45.75
C ALA A 14 37.95 6.09 44.84
N SER A 15 38.31 7.36 45.07
CA SER A 15 39.46 7.82 45.92
C SER A 15 40.79 7.76 45.15
N THR A 16 41.77 8.65 45.20
CA THR A 16 42.22 9.84 45.95
C THR A 16 43.12 10.63 44.95
N SER A 17 43.65 11.85 45.11
CA SER A 17 44.47 12.41 46.19
C SER A 17 45.05 13.78 45.73
N THR A 18 45.01 14.79 46.62
CA THR A 18 46.07 15.79 46.99
C THR A 18 46.83 16.60 45.90
N THR A 19 47.20 17.89 46.01
CA THR A 19 47.37 18.86 47.13
C THR A 19 47.70 20.26 46.55
N MET A 20 47.23 21.34 47.22
CA MET A 20 47.80 22.71 47.45
C MET A 20 48.41 23.53 46.27
N VAL A 21 48.23 24.85 46.12
CA VAL A 21 48.78 25.94 46.97
C VAL A 21 48.15 27.34 46.63
N VAL A 22 47.43 27.95 47.60
CA VAL A 22 47.64 29.28 48.27
C VAL A 22 47.47 30.65 47.54
N SER A 23 46.39 31.38 47.93
CA SER A 23 46.26 32.82 48.37
C SER A 23 46.62 34.00 47.41
N TRP A 24 46.14 35.26 47.49
CA TRP A 24 45.69 36.16 48.59
C TRP A 24 44.69 37.26 48.11
N THR A 25 43.67 37.52 48.94
CA THR A 25 42.97 38.78 49.35
C THR A 25 42.55 39.89 48.37
N MET A 26 41.26 40.26 48.42
CA MET A 26 40.73 41.42 49.20
C MET A 26 39.17 41.53 49.09
N THR A 27 38.47 41.61 50.22
CA THR A 27 37.08 42.11 50.41
C THR A 27 37.15 43.57 50.94
N PRO A 28 36.10 44.46 50.92
CA PRO A 28 34.64 44.19 50.93
C PRO A 28 33.69 45.20 50.20
N ARG A 29 32.43 44.80 49.89
CA ARG A 29 31.15 45.44 50.34
C ARG A 29 29.91 45.04 49.50
N THR A 30 28.99 44.37 50.20
CA THR A 30 27.50 44.42 50.12
C THR A 30 26.81 44.39 48.75
N ASN A 31 26.17 43.25 48.42
CA ASN A 31 24.70 43.14 48.34
C ASN A 31 24.29 41.67 48.10
N ASP A 32 23.45 41.16 49.00
CA ASP A 32 22.57 39.98 48.91
C ASP A 32 22.77 39.01 47.73
N LEU A 33 23.56 37.95 47.94
CA LEU A 33 23.28 36.68 47.28
C LEU A 33 22.37 35.88 48.22
N GLN A 34 21.06 35.92 47.98
CA GLN A 34 20.11 35.05 48.65
C GLN A 34 20.55 33.60 48.42
N VAL A 35 21.01 32.93 49.48
CA VAL A 35 21.25 31.49 49.44
C VAL A 35 19.88 30.83 49.21
N ILE A 36 19.68 30.22 48.04
CA ILE A 36 18.44 29.50 47.74
C ILE A 36 18.33 28.31 48.68
N THR A 37 17.32 28.34 49.54
CA THR A 37 17.05 27.27 50.51
C THR A 37 16.06 26.25 49.96
N LYS A 38 15.94 25.11 50.63
CA LYS A 38 14.89 24.11 50.35
C LYS A 38 13.50 24.72 50.42
N ASP A 39 13.26 25.60 51.39
CA ASP A 39 11.98 26.28 51.56
C ASP A 39 11.70 27.22 50.39
N SER A 40 12.72 27.93 49.90
CA SER A 40 12.61 28.79 48.71
C SER A 40 12.24 28.01 47.45
N LEU A 41 12.90 26.87 47.20
CA LEU A 41 12.56 26.02 46.04
C LEU A 41 11.19 25.35 46.19
N THR A 42 10.82 24.94 47.41
CA THR A 42 9.50 24.37 47.72
C THR A 42 8.40 25.39 47.47
N GLN A 43 8.60 26.65 47.88
CA GLN A 43 7.66 27.73 47.62
C GLN A 43 7.56 28.02 46.12
N LEU A 44 8.68 28.09 45.40
CA LEU A 44 8.66 28.31 43.94
C LEU A 44 7.92 27.19 43.19
N ILE A 45 8.06 25.93 43.64
CA ILE A 45 7.28 24.80 43.12
C ILE A 45 5.78 25.01 43.39
N ALA A 46 5.39 25.44 44.59
CA ALA A 46 3.99 25.72 44.91
C ALA A 46 3.44 26.85 44.02
N ASP A 47 4.21 27.93 43.83
CA ASP A 47 3.84 29.06 42.99
C ASP A 47 3.72 28.65 41.52
N ALA A 48 4.62 27.80 41.02
CA ALA A 48 4.56 27.26 39.66
C ALA A 48 3.31 26.39 39.44
N ASN A 49 2.93 25.57 40.42
CA ASN A 49 1.68 24.78 40.36
C ASN A 49 0.45 25.71 40.40
N ALA A 50 0.46 26.74 41.25
CA ALA A 50 -0.62 27.73 41.31
C ALA A 50 -0.76 28.50 39.99
N LEU A 51 0.36 28.87 39.35
CA LEU A 51 0.40 29.52 38.04
C LEU A 51 -0.23 28.63 36.95
N ALA A 52 0.10 27.34 36.93
CA ALA A 52 -0.51 26.39 36.01
C ALA A 52 -2.01 26.22 36.23
N ILE A 53 -2.49 26.28 37.48
CA ILE A 53 -3.93 26.20 37.79
C ILE A 53 -4.66 27.48 37.34
N LYS A 54 -3.99 28.63 37.45
CA LYS A 54 -4.54 29.94 37.13
C LYS A 54 -4.69 30.18 35.61
N GLU A 55 -3.68 29.85 34.81
CA GLU A 55 -3.58 30.28 33.40
C GLU A 55 -4.06 29.23 32.39
N LYS A 56 -5.36 28.88 32.43
CA LYS A 56 -5.98 27.76 31.69
C LYS A 56 -6.00 27.85 30.16
N SER A 57 -5.52 28.95 29.59
CA SER A 57 -5.64 29.26 28.16
C SER A 57 -4.39 28.95 27.34
N LYS A 58 -3.29 28.56 28.00
CA LYS A 58 -2.03 28.28 27.31
C LYS A 58 -2.12 26.99 26.48
N PRO A 59 -1.42 26.91 25.33
CA PRO A 59 -1.33 25.68 24.55
C PRO A 59 -0.74 24.53 25.36
N SER A 60 -1.16 23.29 25.07
CA SER A 60 -0.74 22.09 25.80
C SER A 60 0.79 21.93 25.91
N VAL A 61 1.56 22.38 24.92
CA VAL A 61 3.03 22.28 24.91
C VAL A 61 3.67 23.17 25.99
N ALA A 62 3.09 24.34 26.28
CA ALA A 62 3.58 25.23 27.32
C ALA A 62 3.38 24.60 28.71
N TYR A 63 2.21 23.98 28.92
CA TYR A 63 1.89 23.24 30.14
C TYR A 63 2.87 22.08 30.39
N GLN A 64 3.15 21.29 29.36
CA GLN A 64 4.10 20.17 29.45
C GLN A 64 5.50 20.66 29.87
N THR A 65 5.96 21.77 29.29
CA THR A 65 7.27 22.35 29.60
C THR A 65 7.36 22.83 31.06
N LEU A 66 6.32 23.51 31.57
CA LEU A 66 6.28 23.97 32.96
C LEU A 66 6.24 22.79 33.95
N HIS A 67 5.41 21.78 33.69
CA HIS A 67 5.29 20.61 34.58
C HIS A 67 6.56 19.76 34.60
N GLN A 68 7.28 19.66 33.48
CA GLN A 68 8.58 19.01 33.43
C GLN A 68 9.59 19.70 34.34
N ALA A 69 9.67 21.04 34.31
CA ALA A 69 10.55 21.81 35.19
C ALA A 69 10.16 21.67 36.67
N ILE A 70 8.86 21.66 36.99
CA ILE A 70 8.35 21.38 38.34
C ILE A 70 8.81 20.00 38.83
N GLY A 71 8.68 18.98 37.98
CA GLY A 71 9.10 17.60 38.30
C GLY A 71 10.61 17.49 38.56
N GLN A 72 11.43 18.16 37.74
CA GLN A 72 12.88 18.22 37.93
C GLN A 72 13.26 18.91 39.25
N ALA A 73 12.62 20.03 39.58
CA ALA A 73 12.84 20.74 40.83
C ALA A 73 12.44 19.91 42.08
N LYS A 74 11.33 19.17 42.02
CA LYS A 74 10.93 18.22 43.08
C LYS A 74 11.96 17.10 43.25
N GLY A 75 12.43 16.51 42.15
CA GLY A 75 13.45 15.46 42.20
C GLY A 75 14.78 15.94 42.82
N VAL A 76 15.18 17.18 42.54
CA VAL A 76 16.35 17.80 43.19
C VAL A 76 16.12 17.97 44.70
N LEU A 77 14.94 18.43 45.12
CA LEU A 77 14.60 18.57 46.54
C LEU A 77 14.66 17.24 47.30
N ASP A 78 14.16 16.16 46.69
CA ASP A 78 14.15 14.81 47.27
C ASP A 78 15.56 14.25 47.45
N ILE A 79 16.46 14.47 46.47
CA ILE A 79 17.85 14.01 46.54
C ILE A 79 18.64 14.82 47.59
N TYR A 80 18.41 16.14 47.67
CA TYR A 80 19.11 17.05 48.58
C TYR A 80 18.75 16.83 50.07
N LEU A 81 17.74 16.01 50.39
CA LEU A 81 17.43 15.60 51.75
C LEU A 81 18.46 14.63 52.35
N ASN A 82 19.33 14.01 51.53
CA ASN A 82 20.27 12.97 51.97
C ASN A 82 21.78 13.34 51.89
N GLU A 83 22.17 14.53 51.42
CA GLU A 83 23.59 14.94 51.35
C GLU A 83 23.78 16.42 51.74
N THR A 84 24.89 16.76 52.41
CA THR A 84 25.14 18.09 53.01
C THR A 84 26.09 19.02 52.25
N GLU A 85 26.61 18.69 51.07
CA GLU A 85 27.72 19.47 50.47
C GLU A 85 27.62 19.74 48.95
N ASN A 86 26.49 20.22 48.41
CA ASN A 86 26.48 20.66 47.00
C ASN A 86 25.59 21.88 46.68
N HIS A 87 25.91 23.03 47.29
CA HIS A 87 25.10 24.27 47.29
C HIS A 87 24.71 24.84 45.92
N GLY A 88 25.31 24.41 44.80
CA GLY A 88 24.98 24.89 43.45
C GLY A 88 23.70 24.28 42.85
N VAL A 89 23.36 23.04 43.21
CA VAL A 89 22.30 22.27 42.53
C VAL A 89 20.89 22.81 42.82
N LEU A 90 20.66 23.30 44.04
CA LEU A 90 19.39 23.95 44.39
C LEU A 90 19.19 25.26 43.62
N SER A 91 20.26 26.04 43.44
CA SER A 91 20.22 27.29 42.68
C SER A 91 19.94 27.05 41.19
N GLU A 92 20.57 26.04 40.58
CA GLU A 92 20.31 25.66 39.17
C GLU A 92 18.86 25.22 38.94
N ALA A 93 18.31 24.39 39.85
CA ALA A 93 16.92 23.95 39.77
C ALA A 93 15.93 25.11 39.95
N TYR A 94 16.25 26.05 40.85
CA TYR A 94 15.47 27.25 41.09
C TYR A 94 15.45 28.17 39.86
N GLU A 95 16.61 28.46 39.26
CA GLU A 95 16.70 29.30 38.06
C GLU A 95 16.02 28.65 36.84
N ALA A 96 16.15 27.33 36.68
CA ALA A 96 15.49 26.59 35.60
C ALA A 96 13.97 26.64 35.73
N LEU A 97 13.43 26.40 36.93
CA LEU A 97 11.99 26.50 37.18
C LEU A 97 11.48 27.93 37.00
N GLN A 98 12.21 28.93 37.48
CA GLN A 98 11.85 30.34 37.30
C GLN A 98 11.83 30.74 35.82
N THR A 99 12.79 30.23 35.03
CA THR A 99 12.82 30.44 33.57
C THR A 99 11.62 29.78 32.90
N ALA A 100 11.27 28.54 33.27
CA ALA A 100 10.12 27.83 32.72
C ALA A 100 8.80 28.54 33.04
N MET A 101 8.62 29.05 34.27
CA MET A 101 7.47 29.88 34.66
C MET A 101 7.37 31.13 33.78
N LYS A 102 8.50 31.85 33.59
CA LYS A 102 8.52 33.05 32.75
C LYS A 102 8.22 32.74 31.28
N THR A 103 8.68 31.62 30.74
CA THR A 103 8.35 31.19 29.38
C THR A 103 6.86 30.83 29.24
N PHE A 104 6.29 30.16 30.25
CA PHE A 104 4.87 29.82 30.28
C PHE A 104 3.98 31.07 30.31
N GLU A 105 4.32 32.07 31.12
CA GLU A 105 3.63 33.36 31.19
C GLU A 105 3.65 34.10 29.84
N ASN A 106 4.79 34.07 29.14
CA ASN A 106 4.98 34.77 27.87
C ASN A 106 4.41 34.01 26.65
N THR A 107 3.90 32.80 26.82
CA THR A 107 3.27 32.07 25.72
C THR A 107 1.87 32.62 25.45
N ASN A 108 1.55 32.90 24.19
CA ASN A 108 0.21 33.39 23.80
C ASN A 108 -0.86 32.32 24.06
N ASP A 109 -2.06 32.78 24.40
CA ASP A 109 -3.21 31.91 24.62
C ASP A 109 -3.71 31.29 23.31
N GLU A 110 -4.22 30.06 23.39
CA GLU A 110 -5.01 29.47 22.32
C GLU A 110 -6.37 30.19 22.25
N LEU A 111 -6.94 30.39 21.05
CA LEU A 111 -8.20 31.14 20.87
C LEU A 111 -9.42 30.23 20.79
N ALA A 112 -10.58 30.75 21.19
CA ALA A 112 -11.87 30.09 21.04
C ALA A 112 -12.36 30.04 19.57
N HIS A 113 -13.11 28.99 19.23
CA HIS A 113 -13.75 28.79 17.93
C HIS A 113 -15.01 29.67 17.79
N ILE A 114 -14.89 30.79 17.08
CA ILE A 114 -15.96 31.80 16.95
C ILE A 114 -16.69 31.80 15.59
N THR A 115 -16.33 30.90 14.66
CA THR A 115 -16.88 30.88 13.29
C THR A 115 -18.40 30.71 13.27
N THR A 116 -18.92 29.78 14.07
CA THR A 116 -20.37 29.50 14.18
C THR A 116 -21.13 30.68 14.78
N LEU A 117 -20.57 31.35 15.80
CA LEU A 117 -21.15 32.56 16.41
C LEU A 117 -21.29 33.69 15.37
N LYS A 118 -20.28 33.89 14.53
CA LYS A 118 -20.32 34.88 13.45
C LYS A 118 -21.43 34.57 12.43
N THR A 119 -21.50 33.33 11.95
CA THR A 119 -22.54 32.90 11.01
C THR A 119 -23.94 33.10 11.59
N ARG A 120 -24.16 32.68 12.84
CA ARG A 120 -25.48 32.80 13.48
C ARG A 120 -25.89 34.24 13.75
N THR A 121 -24.92 35.12 14.01
CA THR A 121 -25.13 36.56 14.13
C THR A 121 -25.61 37.17 12.82
N THR A 122 -25.07 36.71 11.69
CA THR A 122 -25.58 37.09 10.35
C THR A 122 -27.01 36.58 10.13
N ASP A 123 -27.31 35.34 10.49
CA ASP A 123 -28.66 34.78 10.37
C ASP A 123 -29.69 35.57 11.20
N ALA A 124 -29.33 35.91 12.45
CA ALA A 124 -30.17 36.69 13.36
C ALA A 124 -30.48 38.09 12.79
N ASN A 125 -29.48 38.77 12.23
CA ASN A 125 -29.66 40.03 11.51
C ASN A 125 -30.59 39.86 10.29
N SER A 126 -30.49 38.73 9.59
CA SER A 126 -31.39 38.42 8.47
C SER A 126 -32.85 38.24 8.91
N LEU A 127 -33.09 37.63 10.08
CA LEU A 127 -34.45 37.44 10.62
C LEU A 127 -35.18 38.76 10.88
N LEU A 128 -34.48 39.79 11.38
CA LEU A 128 -35.05 41.12 11.59
C LEU A 128 -35.62 41.74 10.30
N ASN A 129 -34.99 41.45 9.17
CA ASN A 129 -35.40 41.94 7.85
C ASN A 129 -36.49 41.07 7.20
N LYS A 130 -36.51 39.77 7.49
CA LYS A 130 -37.44 38.80 6.90
C LYS A 130 -38.82 38.75 7.56
N HIS A 131 -38.94 39.27 8.78
CA HIS A 131 -40.19 39.26 9.56
C HIS A 131 -40.64 40.70 9.93
N PRO A 132 -41.08 41.50 8.93
CA PRO A 132 -41.52 42.88 9.16
C PRO A 132 -42.79 42.96 10.00
N ASP A 133 -43.58 41.90 10.07
CA ASP A 133 -44.81 41.70 10.84
C ASP A 133 -44.59 41.66 12.36
N LYS A 134 -43.36 41.41 12.82
CA LYS A 134 -43.01 41.41 14.25
C LYS A 134 -43.00 42.83 14.83
N THR A 135 -43.40 42.97 16.09
CA THR A 135 -43.48 44.28 16.78
C THR A 135 -42.09 44.88 17.00
N GLU A 136 -42.01 46.20 17.17
CA GLU A 136 -40.72 46.88 17.37
C GLU A 136 -40.05 46.47 18.69
N ALA A 137 -40.83 46.09 19.70
CA ALA A 137 -40.31 45.57 20.97
C ALA A 137 -39.57 44.22 20.78
N GLU A 138 -40.16 43.29 20.04
CA GLU A 138 -39.53 41.99 19.75
C GLU A 138 -38.31 42.13 18.83
N LYS A 139 -38.38 43.05 17.85
CA LYS A 139 -37.22 43.41 17.03
C LYS A 139 -36.07 43.98 17.88
N ASN A 140 -36.37 44.85 18.84
CA ASN A 140 -35.34 45.44 19.70
C ASN A 140 -34.71 44.43 20.66
N ARG A 141 -35.48 43.44 21.16
CA ARG A 141 -34.96 42.35 21.99
C ARG A 141 -33.93 41.50 21.23
N LEU A 142 -34.22 41.11 19.98
CA LEU A 142 -33.27 40.35 19.16
C LEU A 142 -32.03 41.20 18.79
N LYS A 143 -32.19 42.50 18.49
CA LYS A 143 -31.07 43.42 18.20
C LYS A 143 -30.04 43.52 19.34
N VAL A 144 -30.49 43.52 20.61
CA VAL A 144 -29.60 43.59 21.78
C VAL A 144 -28.69 42.36 21.83
N VAL A 145 -29.25 41.16 21.67
CA VAL A 145 -28.47 39.91 21.74
C VAL A 145 -27.52 39.76 20.56
N ILE A 146 -27.92 40.21 19.36
CA ILE A 146 -27.03 40.31 18.20
C ILE A 146 -25.82 41.20 18.52
N SER A 147 -26.06 42.38 19.11
CA SER A 147 -24.99 43.34 19.42
C SER A 147 -23.98 42.77 20.43
N GLU A 148 -24.44 42.01 21.41
CA GLU A 148 -23.58 41.30 22.37
C GLU A 148 -22.71 40.22 21.70
N ALA A 149 -23.30 39.42 20.81
CA ALA A 149 -22.58 38.38 20.05
C ALA A 149 -21.52 38.97 19.10
N GLU A 150 -21.83 40.10 18.45
CA GLU A 150 -20.87 40.83 17.62
C GLU A 150 -19.70 41.39 18.46
N ALA A 151 -20.01 41.97 19.62
CA ALA A 151 -18.99 42.51 20.51
C ALA A 151 -18.04 41.43 21.04
N LEU A 152 -18.58 40.25 21.39
CA LEU A 152 -17.76 39.11 21.82
C LEU A 152 -16.90 38.55 20.67
N SER A 153 -17.48 38.40 19.48
CA SER A 153 -16.77 37.93 18.29
C SER A 153 -15.60 38.83 17.87
N LYS A 154 -15.69 40.15 18.14
CA LYS A 154 -14.61 41.11 17.87
C LYS A 154 -13.46 41.04 18.88
N LYS A 155 -13.71 40.53 20.08
CA LYS A 155 -12.70 40.43 21.15
C LYS A 155 -11.75 39.25 20.99
N ASN A 156 -12.03 38.31 20.07
CA ASN A 156 -11.25 37.07 19.85
C ASN A 156 -10.87 36.41 21.19
N PRO A 157 -11.87 35.90 21.93
CA PRO A 157 -11.63 35.42 23.29
C PRO A 157 -10.68 34.21 23.30
N PRO A 158 -9.87 34.07 24.37
CA PRO A 158 -9.02 32.90 24.58
C PRO A 158 -9.86 31.62 24.77
N LYS A 159 -9.25 30.46 24.61
CA LYS A 159 -9.92 29.15 24.57
C LYS A 159 -10.62 28.78 25.87
N ASN A 160 -10.16 29.25 27.02
CA ASN A 160 -10.86 29.08 28.29
C ASN A 160 -12.25 29.77 28.31
N ASP A 161 -12.43 30.80 27.48
CA ASP A 161 -13.68 31.52 27.30
C ASP A 161 -14.56 30.89 26.20
N GLN A 162 -14.22 29.68 25.70
CA GLN A 162 -15.07 28.96 24.74
C GLN A 162 -16.50 28.78 25.27
N SER A 163 -16.66 28.51 26.58
CA SER A 163 -17.99 28.46 27.21
C SER A 163 -18.75 29.78 27.11
N LEU A 164 -18.05 30.94 27.12
CA LEU A 164 -18.69 32.24 26.89
C LEU A 164 -19.14 32.41 25.43
N VAL A 165 -18.34 31.93 24.48
CA VAL A 165 -18.69 31.90 23.04
C VAL A 165 -19.90 31.00 22.81
N ASP A 166 -19.92 29.81 23.41
CA ASP A 166 -21.02 28.85 23.30
C ASP A 166 -22.29 29.36 23.98
N LYS A 167 -22.17 29.97 25.18
CA LYS A 167 -23.29 30.65 25.86
C LYS A 167 -23.83 31.82 25.05
N ALA A 168 -22.97 32.61 24.41
CA ALA A 168 -23.40 33.69 23.53
C ALA A 168 -24.11 33.15 22.29
N LEU A 169 -23.62 32.05 21.70
CA LEU A 169 -24.26 31.37 20.58
C LEU A 169 -25.63 30.83 20.98
N LEU A 170 -25.74 30.16 22.12
CA LEU A 170 -27.00 29.64 22.64
C LEU A 170 -27.98 30.76 22.97
N LYS A 171 -27.53 31.85 23.62
CA LYS A 171 -28.36 33.03 23.92
C LYS A 171 -28.89 33.66 22.63
N LEU A 172 -28.04 33.76 21.60
CA LEU A 172 -28.42 34.28 20.30
C LEU A 172 -29.43 33.38 19.59
N GLN A 173 -29.20 32.06 19.56
CA GLN A 173 -30.13 31.09 18.97
C GLN A 173 -31.47 31.08 19.70
N THR A 174 -31.45 31.15 21.03
CA THR A 174 -32.66 31.24 21.86
C THR A 174 -33.43 32.52 21.55
N ALA A 175 -32.75 33.66 21.44
CA ALA A 175 -33.38 34.92 21.06
C ALA A 175 -33.98 34.87 19.65
N MET A 176 -33.31 34.22 18.69
CA MET A 176 -33.84 34.01 17.34
C MET A 176 -35.10 33.12 17.35
N VAL A 177 -35.09 32.03 18.11
CA VAL A 177 -36.23 31.12 18.25
C VAL A 177 -37.41 31.82 18.96
N SER A 178 -37.15 32.58 20.03
CA SER A 178 -38.17 33.38 20.72
C SER A 178 -38.76 34.47 19.82
N PHE A 179 -37.92 35.14 19.03
CA PHE A 179 -38.37 36.13 18.04
C PHE A 179 -39.31 35.51 16.99
N LEU A 180 -39.01 34.29 16.54
CA LEU A 180 -39.84 33.54 15.60
C LEU A 180 -41.15 33.05 16.24
N ASN A 181 -41.11 32.54 17.47
CA ASN A 181 -42.23 31.88 18.15
C ASN A 181 -43.16 32.83 18.95
N SER A 182 -42.84 34.12 19.07
CA SER A 182 -43.66 35.06 19.86
C SER A 182 -45.09 35.23 19.31
N THR A 183 -46.08 35.07 20.20
CA THR A 183 -47.49 35.48 20.03
C THR A 183 -47.79 36.63 20.98
N ASN A 184 -48.45 37.70 20.51
CA ASN A 184 -48.71 38.94 21.26
C ASN A 184 -49.77 38.78 22.38
N THR A 185 -49.56 37.88 23.32
CA THR A 185 -50.49 37.61 24.43
C THR A 185 -49.80 37.92 25.75
N ALA A 186 -50.50 38.59 26.69
CA ALA A 186 -49.94 38.97 27.98
C ALA A 186 -49.63 37.73 28.84
N ALA A 187 -48.54 37.79 29.62
CA ALA A 187 -48.24 36.76 30.62
C ALA A 187 -49.35 36.69 31.67
N ASP A 188 -49.61 35.49 32.18
CA ASP A 188 -50.53 35.27 33.28
C ASP A 188 -49.84 35.60 34.62
N TYR A 189 -50.27 36.71 35.23
CA TYR A 189 -49.80 37.19 36.53
C TYR A 189 -50.64 36.73 37.71
N SER A 190 -51.71 35.96 37.48
CA SER A 190 -52.68 35.58 38.52
C SER A 190 -52.02 34.93 39.73
N LYS A 191 -51.06 34.03 39.50
CA LYS A 191 -50.30 33.35 40.55
C LYS A 191 -49.37 34.30 41.32
N LEU A 192 -48.72 35.24 40.63
CA LEU A 192 -47.81 36.20 41.27
C LEU A 192 -48.60 37.19 42.13
N ASN A 193 -49.72 37.70 41.62
CA ASN A 193 -50.65 38.53 42.39
C ASN A 193 -51.16 37.80 43.64
N THR A 194 -51.55 36.53 43.50
CA THR A 194 -51.98 35.70 44.64
C THR A 194 -50.85 35.54 45.66
N THR A 195 -49.63 35.30 45.20
CA THR A 195 -48.46 35.09 46.06
C THR A 195 -48.03 36.39 46.78
N ILE A 196 -48.18 37.56 46.15
CA ILE A 196 -47.97 38.86 46.81
C ILE A 196 -48.95 39.04 47.97
N ILE A 197 -50.23 38.71 47.74
CA ILE A 197 -51.25 38.74 48.81
C ILE A 197 -50.86 37.78 49.95
N GLU A 198 -50.38 36.58 49.63
CA GLU A 198 -49.89 35.63 50.64
C GLU A 198 -48.70 36.19 51.43
N ALA A 199 -47.76 36.87 50.77
CA ALA A 199 -46.60 37.48 51.41
C ALA A 199 -46.96 38.66 52.32
N GLU A 200 -47.85 39.53 51.86
CA GLU A 200 -48.37 40.63 52.67
C GLU A 200 -49.16 40.12 53.88
N LYS A 201 -49.95 39.06 53.68
CA LYS A 201 -50.66 38.37 54.77
C LYS A 201 -49.68 37.76 55.76
N ALA A 202 -48.60 37.11 55.32
CA ALA A 202 -47.58 36.57 56.21
C ALA A 202 -46.94 37.67 57.09
N LEU A 203 -46.61 38.83 56.52
CA LEU A 203 -46.10 39.98 57.28
C LEU A 203 -47.07 40.45 58.37
N LYS A 204 -48.38 40.40 58.08
CA LYS A 204 -49.44 40.79 59.02
C LYS A 204 -49.66 39.76 60.13
N ASP A 205 -49.67 38.48 59.78
CA ASP A 205 -50.02 37.38 60.68
C ASP A 205 -48.87 37.05 61.66
N HIS A 206 -47.63 37.45 61.35
CA HIS A 206 -46.44 37.21 62.18
C HIS A 206 -45.72 38.49 62.63
N PRO A 207 -46.37 39.39 63.40
CA PRO A 207 -45.83 40.72 63.72
C PRO A 207 -44.58 40.69 64.62
N LYS A 208 -44.39 39.58 65.37
CA LYS A 208 -43.31 39.39 66.36
C LYS A 208 -41.98 38.89 65.76
N LYS A 209 -41.90 38.64 64.44
CA LYS A 209 -40.64 38.24 63.79
C LYS A 209 -39.59 39.38 63.89
N ALA A 210 -38.31 39.05 63.78
CA ALA A 210 -37.24 40.06 63.82
C ALA A 210 -37.36 41.06 62.66
N GLU A 211 -37.03 42.33 62.91
CA GLU A 211 -37.25 43.40 61.92
C GLU A 211 -36.44 43.21 60.63
N GLY A 212 -35.23 42.63 60.73
CA GLY A 212 -34.42 42.26 59.56
C GLY A 212 -35.12 41.24 58.65
N VAL A 213 -35.84 40.27 59.22
CA VAL A 213 -36.57 39.23 58.48
C VAL A 213 -37.84 39.80 57.84
N LYS A 214 -38.57 40.66 58.57
CA LYS A 214 -39.70 41.44 58.01
C LYS A 214 -39.26 42.31 56.83
N ASN A 215 -38.10 42.96 56.94
CA ASN A 215 -37.57 43.82 55.88
C ASN A 215 -37.14 43.03 54.63
N SER A 216 -36.63 41.80 54.79
CA SER A 216 -36.32 40.92 53.66
C SER A 216 -37.57 40.50 52.88
N LEU A 217 -38.66 40.10 53.57
CA LEU A 217 -39.92 39.77 52.89
C LEU A 217 -40.56 41.01 52.24
N LYS A 218 -40.52 42.18 52.90
CA LYS A 218 -40.96 43.46 52.28
C LYS A 218 -40.20 43.79 50.99
N LYS A 219 -38.88 43.53 50.95
CA LYS A 219 -38.07 43.72 49.72
C LYS A 219 -38.46 42.73 48.61
N ALA A 220 -38.71 41.47 48.95
CA ALA A 220 -39.17 40.47 47.98
C ALA A 220 -40.54 40.82 47.39
N ILE A 221 -41.48 41.28 48.23
CA ILE A 221 -42.79 41.79 47.77
C ILE A 221 -42.62 42.96 46.80
N LYS A 222 -41.74 43.91 47.14
CA LYS A 222 -41.44 45.04 46.27
C LYS A 222 -40.89 44.59 44.92
N HIS A 223 -40.00 43.60 44.91
CA HIS A 223 -39.44 43.06 43.67
C HIS A 223 -40.48 42.35 42.80
N ALA A 224 -41.35 41.55 43.42
CA ALA A 224 -42.46 40.91 42.74
C ALA A 224 -43.42 41.93 42.11
N GLN A 225 -43.65 43.06 42.77
CA GLN A 225 -44.44 44.16 42.22
C GLN A 225 -43.74 44.81 41.01
N GLU A 226 -42.41 45.00 41.08
CA GLU A 226 -41.62 45.49 39.95
C GLU A 226 -41.64 44.53 38.74
N VAL A 227 -41.83 43.21 38.97
CA VAL A 227 -41.98 42.21 37.89
C VAL A 227 -43.36 42.29 37.22
N ILE A 228 -44.41 42.62 37.97
CA ILE A 228 -45.75 42.91 37.42
C ILE A 228 -45.71 44.17 36.54
N ASP A 229 -45.03 45.21 37.02
CA ASP A 229 -44.95 46.51 36.34
C ASP A 229 -44.22 46.43 34.98
N LYS A 230 -43.48 45.36 34.71
CA LYS A 230 -42.75 45.13 33.44
C LYS A 230 -43.61 44.59 32.28
N GLN A 231 -44.87 44.20 32.52
CA GLN A 231 -45.85 43.79 31.50
C GLN A 231 -45.31 42.78 30.45
N TYR A 232 -44.78 41.67 30.94
CA TYR A 232 -44.29 40.51 30.19
C TYR A 232 -45.38 39.82 29.35
N THR A 233 -44.93 39.11 28.29
CA THR A 233 -45.79 38.32 27.38
C THR A 233 -45.72 36.82 27.69
N THR A 234 -46.54 35.99 27.05
CA THR A 234 -46.54 34.53 27.25
C THR A 234 -45.18 33.87 27.00
N SER A 235 -44.32 34.47 26.17
CA SER A 235 -42.95 33.99 25.96
C SER A 235 -42.03 34.19 27.17
N ASP A 236 -42.38 35.14 28.04
CA ASP A 236 -41.67 35.51 29.27
C ASP A 236 -42.36 34.88 30.52
N GLN A 237 -43.35 33.99 30.32
CA GLN A 237 -44.14 33.38 31.42
C GLN A 237 -43.24 32.68 32.45
N LEU A 238 -42.14 32.07 32.01
CA LEU A 238 -41.17 31.43 32.90
C LEU A 238 -40.55 32.43 33.89
N LEU A 239 -40.32 33.69 33.50
CA LEU A 239 -39.78 34.71 34.39
C LEU A 239 -40.81 35.14 35.44
N VAL A 240 -42.09 35.19 35.06
CA VAL A 240 -43.21 35.45 35.98
C VAL A 240 -43.38 34.29 36.96
N ASP A 241 -43.28 33.05 36.48
CA ASP A 241 -43.36 31.83 37.30
C ASP A 241 -42.14 31.65 38.23
N GLN A 242 -40.95 32.08 37.79
CA GLN A 242 -39.75 32.15 38.64
C GLN A 242 -39.91 33.15 39.78
N GLU A 243 -40.49 34.32 39.51
CA GLU A 243 -40.75 35.30 40.57
C GLU A 243 -41.81 34.81 41.57
N VAL A 244 -42.83 34.06 41.11
CA VAL A 244 -43.76 33.35 42.02
C VAL A 244 -42.96 32.43 42.94
N THR A 245 -42.00 31.69 42.40
CA THR A 245 -41.17 30.75 43.16
C THR A 245 -40.27 31.49 44.15
N HIS A 246 -39.62 32.58 43.74
CA HIS A 246 -38.79 33.42 44.60
C HIS A 246 -39.58 34.04 45.74
N LEU A 247 -40.76 34.58 45.44
CA LEU A 247 -41.62 35.18 46.45
C LEU A 247 -42.14 34.12 47.42
N LYS A 248 -42.57 32.95 46.93
CA LYS A 248 -42.93 31.81 47.80
C LYS A 248 -41.78 31.38 48.71
N ALA A 249 -40.56 31.32 48.18
CA ALA A 249 -39.37 31.01 48.97
C ALA A 249 -39.09 32.10 50.02
N ALA A 250 -39.29 33.38 49.70
CA ALA A 250 -39.16 34.48 50.64
C ALA A 250 -40.22 34.43 51.75
N ILE A 251 -41.48 34.11 51.41
CA ILE A 251 -42.55 33.87 52.38
C ILE A 251 -42.15 32.72 53.31
N GLN A 252 -41.71 31.61 52.73
CA GLN A 252 -41.32 30.43 53.50
C GLN A 252 -40.16 30.73 54.45
N LYS A 253 -39.09 31.39 53.96
CA LYS A 253 -37.96 31.86 54.80
C LYS A 253 -38.42 32.81 55.91
N PHE A 254 -39.40 33.67 55.64
CA PHE A 254 -39.99 34.53 56.66
C PHE A 254 -40.79 33.76 57.73
N LEU A 255 -41.55 32.74 57.33
CA LEU A 255 -42.31 31.87 58.23
C LEU A 255 -41.37 31.01 59.10
N ASP A 256 -40.28 30.51 58.51
CA ASP A 256 -39.34 29.59 59.14
C ASP A 256 -38.28 30.26 60.02
N ALA A 257 -38.15 31.58 59.96
CA ALA A 257 -37.22 32.34 60.80
C ALA A 257 -37.47 32.09 62.31
N GLY A 258 -36.58 31.33 62.95
CA GLY A 258 -36.67 30.94 64.36
C GLY A 258 -36.84 29.45 64.65
N LYS A 259 -36.80 28.56 63.64
CA LYS A 259 -36.79 27.09 63.81
C LYS A 259 -35.35 26.53 63.73
N GLU A 260 -35.08 25.38 64.36
CA GLU A 260 -33.81 24.65 64.24
C GLU A 260 -33.61 24.12 62.80
N LYS A 261 -32.35 24.08 62.34
CA LYS A 261 -31.97 23.71 60.96
C LYS A 261 -31.88 22.18 60.81
N ALA A 262 -32.24 21.67 59.63
CA ALA A 262 -31.94 20.31 59.21
C ALA A 262 -30.43 20.15 58.91
N ASN A 263 -29.93 18.92 58.98
CA ASN A 263 -28.55 18.58 58.65
C ASN A 263 -28.42 18.36 57.13
N THR A 264 -27.55 19.16 56.49
CA THR A 264 -27.28 19.16 55.05
C THR A 264 -25.86 18.71 54.69
N GLU A 265 -25.01 18.35 55.66
CA GLU A 265 -23.57 18.14 55.46
C GLU A 265 -23.26 17.05 54.40
N LEU A 266 -24.02 15.94 54.40
CA LEU A 266 -23.84 14.85 53.44
C LEU A 266 -24.20 15.28 52.01
N LEU A 267 -25.32 15.99 51.85
CA LEU A 267 -25.78 16.48 50.55
C LEU A 267 -24.81 17.51 49.98
N GLU A 268 -24.28 18.40 50.84
CA GLU A 268 -23.23 19.37 50.49
C GLU A 268 -21.95 18.70 49.99
N ALA A 269 -21.50 17.63 50.67
CA ALA A 269 -20.33 16.87 50.26
C ALA A 269 -20.52 16.20 48.89
N ILE A 270 -21.67 15.56 48.66
CA ILE A 270 -22.00 14.89 47.39
C ILE A 270 -22.01 15.88 46.21
N ILE A 271 -22.59 17.07 46.41
CA ILE A 271 -22.62 18.11 45.37
C ILE A 271 -21.20 18.54 44.98
N VAL A 272 -20.29 18.71 45.96
CA VAL A 272 -18.90 19.07 45.71
C VAL A 272 -18.18 17.99 44.90
N ASP A 273 -18.37 16.73 45.25
CA ASP A 273 -17.75 15.60 44.55
C ASP A 273 -18.28 15.47 43.11
N TYR A 274 -19.60 15.54 42.92
CA TYR A 274 -20.23 15.34 41.61
C TYR A 274 -20.00 16.49 40.63
N ARG A 275 -19.76 17.72 41.12
CA ARG A 275 -19.32 18.84 40.27
C ARG A 275 -17.96 18.60 39.59
N ASN A 276 -17.17 17.65 40.08
CA ASN A 276 -15.89 17.27 39.48
C ASN A 276 -16.00 16.14 38.45
N ILE A 277 -17.16 15.48 38.32
CA ILE A 277 -17.39 14.49 37.28
C ILE A 277 -17.40 15.20 35.92
N SER A 278 -16.86 14.54 34.88
CA SER A 278 -16.79 15.08 33.52
C SER A 278 -17.75 14.34 32.59
N GLN A 279 -18.14 14.98 31.49
CA GLN A 279 -19.09 14.41 30.52
C GLN A 279 -18.60 13.13 29.81
N TRP A 280 -17.28 12.94 29.68
CA TRP A 280 -16.65 11.85 28.91
C TRP A 280 -17.22 11.75 27.47
N HIS A 281 -17.60 10.54 27.02
CA HIS A 281 -18.20 10.30 25.69
C HIS A 281 -19.73 10.21 25.75
N LYS A 282 -20.36 10.63 26.85
CA LYS A 282 -21.82 10.56 27.04
C LYS A 282 -22.53 11.67 26.29
N SER A 283 -23.79 11.42 25.94
CA SER A 283 -24.60 12.41 25.20
C SER A 283 -24.85 13.68 26.01
N ASP A 284 -25.01 14.80 25.31
CA ASP A 284 -25.37 16.09 25.92
C ASP A 284 -26.66 16.01 26.75
N GLN A 285 -27.62 15.17 26.31
CA GLN A 285 -28.86 14.97 27.03
C GLN A 285 -28.65 14.25 28.36
N ALA A 286 -27.84 13.18 28.39
CA ALA A 286 -27.53 12.48 29.64
C ALA A 286 -26.75 13.37 30.61
N TRP A 287 -25.80 14.14 30.07
CA TRP A 287 -25.03 15.11 30.85
C TRP A 287 -25.91 16.23 31.44
N LEU A 288 -26.81 16.79 30.63
CA LEU A 288 -27.73 17.84 31.09
C LEU A 288 -28.65 17.36 32.21
N VAL A 289 -29.21 16.14 32.10
CA VAL A 289 -30.05 15.54 33.14
C VAL A 289 -29.27 15.38 34.45
N PHE A 290 -28.02 14.92 34.38
CA PHE A 290 -27.16 14.79 35.57
C PHE A 290 -26.85 16.15 36.22
N GLN A 291 -26.51 17.16 35.41
CA GLN A 291 -26.26 18.53 35.90
C GLN A 291 -27.51 19.16 36.52
N GLN A 292 -28.69 18.90 35.97
CA GLN A 292 -29.97 19.36 36.55
C GLN A 292 -30.21 18.77 37.95
N ALA A 293 -29.86 17.51 38.19
CA ALA A 293 -29.97 16.89 39.52
C ALA A 293 -29.02 17.53 40.54
N ILE A 294 -27.78 17.87 40.14
CA ILE A 294 -26.81 18.59 41.00
C ILE A 294 -27.35 19.97 41.39
N GLU A 295 -27.88 20.72 40.43
CA GLU A 295 -28.41 22.06 40.68
C GLU A 295 -29.71 22.03 41.51
N HIS A 296 -30.55 21.00 41.34
CA HIS A 296 -31.72 20.79 42.19
C HIS A 296 -31.31 20.54 43.65
N ALA A 297 -30.34 19.65 43.89
CA ALA A 297 -29.79 19.37 45.20
C ALA A 297 -29.14 20.60 45.86
N GLN A 298 -28.39 21.40 45.08
CA GLN A 298 -27.84 22.67 45.55
C GLN A 298 -28.95 23.64 45.97
N GLY A 299 -30.04 23.70 45.21
CA GLY A 299 -31.22 24.50 45.57
C GLY A 299 -31.84 24.08 46.91
N VAL A 300 -31.85 22.79 47.22
CA VAL A 300 -32.31 22.26 48.53
C VAL A 300 -31.40 22.75 49.66
N VAL A 301 -30.08 22.69 49.48
CA VAL A 301 -29.08 23.19 50.45
C VAL A 301 -29.22 24.70 50.69
N ASP A 302 -29.26 25.49 49.61
CA ASP A 302 -29.36 26.96 49.66
C ASP A 302 -30.69 27.46 50.28
N GLY A 303 -31.70 26.58 50.26
CA GLY A 303 -32.98 26.75 50.93
C GLY A 303 -32.87 26.84 52.46
N GLN A 304 -31.77 26.35 53.05
CA GLN A 304 -31.56 26.21 54.51
C GLN A 304 -32.76 25.54 55.20
N PRO A 305 -33.04 24.26 54.88
CA PRO A 305 -34.21 23.56 55.38
C PRO A 305 -34.22 23.49 56.92
N THR A 306 -35.40 23.58 57.51
CA THR A 306 -35.61 23.41 58.95
C THR A 306 -35.75 21.93 59.30
N LEU A 307 -35.54 21.56 60.58
CA LEU A 307 -35.46 20.17 61.04
C LEU A 307 -36.69 19.31 60.68
N ASP A 308 -37.87 19.90 60.58
CA ASP A 308 -39.11 19.24 60.13
C ASP A 308 -39.10 18.83 58.64
N LYS A 309 -38.07 19.21 57.89
CA LYS A 309 -37.83 18.85 56.48
C LYS A 309 -36.66 17.87 56.28
N GLN A 310 -36.13 17.26 57.34
CA GLN A 310 -35.01 16.33 57.23
C GLN A 310 -35.28 15.19 56.23
N GLN A 311 -36.48 14.60 56.23
CA GLN A 311 -36.83 13.54 55.27
C GLN A 311 -36.76 13.98 53.79
N VAL A 312 -36.93 15.27 53.50
CA VAL A 312 -36.81 15.80 52.14
C VAL A 312 -35.33 15.91 51.74
N VAL A 313 -34.47 16.30 52.69
CA VAL A 313 -33.02 16.32 52.48
C VAL A 313 -32.49 14.90 52.27
N ASP A 314 -32.99 13.94 53.04
CA ASP A 314 -32.59 12.53 52.93
C ASP A 314 -33.01 11.93 51.57
N GLN A 315 -34.20 12.25 51.06
CA GLN A 315 -34.65 11.79 49.74
C GLN A 315 -33.83 12.41 48.59
N GLU A 316 -33.45 13.68 48.72
CA GLU A 316 -32.64 14.38 47.73
C GLU A 316 -31.24 13.73 47.56
N VAL A 317 -30.68 13.18 48.64
CA VAL A 317 -29.43 12.39 48.59
C VAL A 317 -29.60 11.14 47.74
N GLU A 318 -30.73 10.42 47.84
CA GLU A 318 -30.98 9.23 47.02
C GLU A 318 -31.17 9.59 45.54
N ASP A 319 -31.88 10.68 45.25
CA ASP A 319 -32.20 11.09 43.89
C ASP A 319 -30.95 11.53 43.11
N ILE A 320 -30.05 12.30 43.73
CA ILE A 320 -28.81 12.72 43.09
C ILE A 320 -27.83 11.55 42.88
N GLN A 321 -27.76 10.60 43.82
CA GLN A 321 -26.95 9.38 43.66
C GLN A 321 -27.48 8.50 42.53
N LYS A 322 -28.81 8.40 42.40
CA LYS A 322 -29.43 7.69 41.28
C LYS A 322 -29.11 8.37 39.94
N ALA A 323 -29.14 9.70 39.88
CA ALA A 323 -28.80 10.45 38.67
C ALA A 323 -27.33 10.24 38.24
N GLU A 324 -26.39 10.14 39.19
CA GLU A 324 -25.00 9.76 38.91
C GLU A 324 -24.91 8.37 38.29
N SER A 325 -25.56 7.38 38.92
CA SER A 325 -25.58 6.00 38.43
C SER A 325 -26.18 5.92 37.02
N ASP A 326 -27.30 6.61 36.77
CA ASP A 326 -27.94 6.63 35.45
C ASP A 326 -27.03 7.30 34.38
N PHE A 327 -26.29 8.35 34.77
CA PHE A 327 -25.34 9.02 33.89
C PHE A 327 -24.11 8.16 33.55
N ILE A 328 -23.46 7.57 34.56
CA ILE A 328 -22.29 6.71 34.38
C ILE A 328 -22.64 5.50 33.49
N ASN A 329 -23.82 4.93 33.68
CA ASN A 329 -24.29 3.75 32.94
C ASN A 329 -24.93 4.09 31.58
N SER A 330 -25.06 5.36 31.21
CA SER A 330 -25.58 5.75 29.90
C SER A 330 -24.64 5.34 28.76
N GLN A 331 -25.19 5.06 27.57
CA GLN A 331 -24.35 4.68 26.42
C GLN A 331 -23.58 5.89 25.88
N ASP A 332 -22.36 5.64 25.40
CA ASP A 332 -21.57 6.65 24.72
C ASP A 332 -22.22 7.08 23.40
N GLN A 333 -22.18 8.37 23.10
CA GLN A 333 -22.66 8.90 21.83
C GLN A 333 -21.71 8.49 20.70
N LYS A 334 -22.27 7.94 19.62
CA LYS A 334 -21.54 7.61 18.40
C LYS A 334 -21.40 8.83 17.50
N ALA A 335 -20.34 8.85 16.71
CA ALA A 335 -20.15 9.84 15.65
C ALA A 335 -21.27 9.76 14.60
N ASP A 336 -21.62 10.90 14.00
CA ASP A 336 -22.56 10.98 12.89
C ASP A 336 -21.90 10.48 11.60
N LEU A 337 -22.52 9.47 10.98
CA LEU A 337 -22.04 8.81 9.77
C LEU A 337 -22.83 9.22 8.51
N GLN A 338 -23.79 10.15 8.60
CA GLN A 338 -24.71 10.45 7.50
C GLN A 338 -23.99 10.89 6.22
N TRP A 339 -22.97 11.73 6.35
CA TRP A 339 -22.19 12.20 5.20
C TRP A 339 -21.37 11.07 4.56
N LEU A 340 -20.66 10.29 5.38
CA LEU A 340 -19.88 9.13 4.94
C LEU A 340 -20.75 8.09 4.20
N ASN A 341 -21.93 7.76 4.76
CA ASN A 341 -22.88 6.83 4.16
C ASN A 341 -23.36 7.29 2.78
N SER A 342 -23.57 8.61 2.61
CA SER A 342 -23.97 9.19 1.33
C SER A 342 -22.87 9.02 0.27
N ASN A 343 -21.61 9.25 0.65
CA ASN A 343 -20.47 9.09 -0.25
C ASN A 343 -20.26 7.62 -0.63
N ILE A 344 -20.40 6.67 0.32
CA ILE A 344 -20.34 5.23 0.04
C ILE A 344 -21.43 4.82 -0.95
N ALA A 345 -22.68 5.23 -0.71
CA ALA A 345 -23.81 4.89 -1.57
C ALA A 345 -23.58 5.35 -3.02
N MET A 346 -23.11 6.59 -3.20
CA MET A 346 -22.76 7.12 -4.51
C MET A 346 -21.61 6.33 -5.16
N ALA A 347 -20.50 6.13 -4.43
CA ALA A 347 -19.33 5.43 -4.95
C ALA A 347 -19.68 4.01 -5.42
N ARG A 348 -20.57 3.31 -4.70
CA ARG A 348 -21.03 1.95 -5.08
C ARG A 348 -21.87 1.90 -6.36
N THR A 349 -22.43 3.00 -6.83
CA THR A 349 -23.13 3.04 -8.14
C THR A 349 -22.18 3.02 -9.34
N ILE A 350 -20.90 3.35 -9.12
CA ILE A 350 -19.91 3.46 -10.19
C ILE A 350 -19.44 2.05 -10.57
N LYS A 351 -19.64 1.68 -11.84
CA LYS A 351 -19.17 0.42 -12.41
C LYS A 351 -17.80 0.59 -13.07
N ILE A 352 -17.10 -0.52 -13.28
CA ILE A 352 -15.82 -0.50 -14.00
C ILE A 352 -16.04 0.03 -15.42
N MET A 353 -15.41 1.16 -15.71
CA MET A 353 -15.40 1.81 -17.02
C MET A 353 -14.16 1.36 -17.80
N ASN A 354 -13.93 1.89 -19.00
CA ASN A 354 -12.69 1.67 -19.76
C ASN A 354 -11.47 2.38 -19.12
N LYS A 355 -11.36 2.41 -17.80
CA LYS A 355 -10.27 3.02 -17.02
C LYS A 355 -9.18 1.98 -16.72
N LYS A 356 -8.02 2.43 -16.21
CA LYS A 356 -6.94 1.52 -15.80
C LYS A 356 -7.32 0.77 -14.53
N GLN A 357 -6.86 -0.48 -14.43
CA GLN A 357 -7.10 -1.32 -13.25
C GLN A 357 -6.52 -0.70 -11.97
N SER A 358 -5.34 -0.09 -12.04
CA SER A 358 -4.70 0.57 -10.90
C SER A 358 -5.58 1.68 -10.29
N ASP A 359 -6.25 2.45 -11.14
CA ASP A 359 -7.09 3.56 -10.71
C ASP A 359 -8.39 3.01 -10.08
N TRP A 360 -8.91 1.89 -10.62
CA TRP A 360 -10.04 1.17 -10.05
C TRP A 360 -9.73 0.59 -8.67
N ASP A 361 -8.55 -0.01 -8.50
CA ASP A 361 -8.16 -0.66 -7.25
C ASP A 361 -8.00 0.37 -6.11
N VAL A 362 -7.43 1.55 -6.40
CA VAL A 362 -7.34 2.68 -5.45
C VAL A 362 -8.74 3.15 -5.03
N PHE A 363 -9.64 3.33 -5.99
CA PHE A 363 -11.02 3.72 -5.74
C PHE A 363 -11.78 2.70 -4.88
N GLN A 364 -11.67 1.40 -5.20
CA GLN A 364 -12.30 0.34 -4.40
C GLN A 364 -11.73 0.26 -2.99
N SER A 365 -10.43 0.48 -2.83
CA SER A 365 -9.79 0.49 -1.51
C SER A 365 -10.32 1.61 -0.62
N ALA A 366 -10.58 2.80 -1.19
CA ALA A 366 -11.20 3.91 -0.46
C ALA A 366 -12.63 3.56 0.00
N ILE A 367 -13.43 2.90 -0.84
CA ILE A 367 -14.78 2.44 -0.45
C ILE A 367 -14.70 1.47 0.73
N VAL A 368 -13.80 0.48 0.67
CA VAL A 368 -13.64 -0.52 1.74
C VAL A 368 -13.22 0.13 3.05
N LYS A 369 -12.31 1.12 2.98
CA LYS A 369 -11.86 1.88 4.17
C LYS A 369 -13.02 2.64 4.81
N ALA A 370 -13.82 3.34 4.01
CA ALA A 370 -15.03 4.05 4.46
C ALA A 370 -16.08 3.11 5.08
N GLU A 371 -16.35 1.95 4.46
CA GLU A 371 -17.30 0.96 4.98
C GLU A 371 -16.91 0.41 6.36
N ASN A 372 -15.61 0.41 6.70
CA ASN A 372 -15.15 -0.06 8.00
C ASN A 372 -15.58 0.88 9.15
N TYR A 373 -15.66 2.19 8.91
CA TYR A 373 -16.20 3.16 9.87
C TYR A 373 -17.71 2.97 10.10
N VAL A 374 -18.44 2.53 9.06
CA VAL A 374 -19.87 2.20 9.18
C VAL A 374 -20.07 0.92 9.98
N LYS A 375 -19.22 -0.10 9.75
CA LYS A 375 -19.27 -1.36 10.48
C LYS A 375 -18.91 -1.21 11.96
N ASN A 376 -17.97 -0.31 12.26
CA ASN A 376 -17.50 -0.04 13.62
C ASN A 376 -17.59 1.46 13.94
N PRO A 377 -18.78 1.98 14.26
CA PRO A 377 -18.98 3.42 14.47
C PRO A 377 -18.14 3.91 15.66
N PRO A 378 -17.24 4.89 15.42
CA PRO A 378 -16.47 5.49 16.50
C PRO A 378 -17.36 6.35 17.40
N THR A 379 -16.83 6.72 18.56
CA THR A 379 -17.47 7.65 19.50
C THR A 379 -17.36 9.09 18.98
N ILE A 380 -18.21 9.98 19.52
CA ILE A 380 -18.39 11.36 19.04
C ILE A 380 -17.10 12.22 19.08
N ASP A 381 -16.13 11.89 19.93
CA ASP A 381 -14.82 12.53 20.00
C ASP A 381 -13.95 12.31 18.76
N LYS A 382 -14.32 11.35 17.89
CA LYS A 382 -13.66 11.06 16.63
C LYS A 382 -14.44 11.57 15.41
N GLN A 383 -15.35 12.52 15.58
CA GLN A 383 -16.13 13.08 14.46
C GLN A 383 -15.23 13.61 13.34
N ASP A 384 -14.12 14.27 13.69
CA ASP A 384 -13.15 14.78 12.71
C ASP A 384 -12.51 13.66 11.86
N GLU A 385 -12.30 12.46 12.42
CA GLU A 385 -11.78 11.30 11.68
C GLU A 385 -12.81 10.78 10.67
N VAL A 386 -14.09 10.75 11.04
CA VAL A 386 -15.20 10.33 10.17
C VAL A 386 -15.40 11.31 9.02
N ASP A 387 -15.41 12.62 9.33
CA ASP A 387 -15.57 13.68 8.34
C ASP A 387 -14.41 13.68 7.34
N LYS A 388 -13.19 13.45 7.83
CA LYS A 388 -12.01 13.27 6.99
C LYS A 388 -12.13 12.05 6.08
N GLU A 389 -12.61 10.91 6.57
CA GLU A 389 -12.78 9.70 5.76
C GLU A 389 -13.85 9.91 4.66
N ALA A 390 -14.90 10.67 4.94
CA ALA A 390 -15.90 11.03 3.96
C ALA A 390 -15.29 11.85 2.80
N GLU A 391 -14.45 12.84 3.13
CA GLU A 391 -13.73 13.64 2.13
C GLU A 391 -12.71 12.80 1.34
N ASP A 392 -11.93 11.94 2.01
CA ASP A 392 -10.94 11.08 1.37
C ASP A 392 -11.62 10.14 0.32
N LEU A 393 -12.81 9.57 0.64
CA LEU A 393 -13.60 8.77 -0.30
C LEU A 393 -14.12 9.60 -1.49
N TRP A 394 -14.58 10.82 -1.24
CA TRP A 394 -15.03 11.72 -2.30
C TRP A 394 -13.90 12.04 -3.28
N GLN A 395 -12.70 12.35 -2.77
CA GLN A 395 -11.52 12.63 -3.59
C GLN A 395 -11.10 11.42 -4.43
N ALA A 396 -11.08 10.21 -3.85
CA ALA A 396 -10.79 8.98 -4.58
C ALA A 396 -11.81 8.73 -5.72
N THR A 397 -13.09 9.00 -5.45
CA THR A 397 -14.17 8.92 -6.44
C THR A 397 -13.94 9.90 -7.59
N TYR A 398 -13.68 11.16 -7.28
CA TYR A 398 -13.41 12.20 -8.26
C TYR A 398 -12.18 11.90 -9.12
N GLN A 399 -11.09 11.43 -8.52
CA GLN A 399 -9.88 11.05 -9.23
C GLN A 399 -10.13 9.88 -10.19
N PHE A 400 -10.87 8.85 -9.78
CA PHE A 400 -11.20 7.71 -10.64
C PHE A 400 -12.04 8.10 -11.86
N LEU A 401 -13.05 8.95 -11.68
CA LEU A 401 -13.91 9.41 -12.77
C LEU A 401 -13.12 10.24 -13.80
N ASN A 402 -12.15 11.03 -13.36
CA ASN A 402 -11.30 11.86 -14.22
C ASN A 402 -10.05 11.14 -14.77
N ALA A 403 -9.77 9.91 -14.33
CA ALA A 403 -8.64 9.14 -14.84
C ALA A 403 -8.76 8.90 -16.35
N ALA A 404 -7.64 8.85 -17.06
CA ALA A 404 -7.65 8.60 -18.50
C ALA A 404 -8.14 7.18 -18.82
N ASP A 405 -8.94 7.06 -19.88
CA ASP A 405 -9.32 5.75 -20.40
C ASP A 405 -8.10 4.97 -20.92
N ARG A 406 -8.22 3.65 -20.94
CA ARG A 406 -7.25 2.77 -21.62
C ARG A 406 -7.26 3.06 -23.12
N LYS A 407 -6.08 3.02 -23.72
CA LYS A 407 -5.89 3.15 -25.17
C LYS A 407 -6.36 1.88 -25.87
N ASP A 408 -6.91 1.99 -27.07
CA ASP A 408 -7.18 0.82 -27.90
C ASP A 408 -5.85 0.30 -28.47
N ILE A 409 -5.45 -0.94 -28.18
CA ILE A 409 -4.20 -1.48 -28.71
C ILE A 409 -4.15 -1.47 -30.25
N ARG A 410 -5.32 -1.51 -30.91
CA ARG A 410 -5.46 -1.45 -32.36
C ARG A 410 -5.05 -0.11 -32.95
N SER A 411 -4.98 0.97 -32.16
CA SER A 411 -4.44 2.25 -32.61
C SER A 411 -2.92 2.22 -32.77
N THR A 412 -2.24 1.24 -32.17
CA THR A 412 -0.78 1.06 -32.26
C THR A 412 -0.42 -0.11 -33.17
N ILE A 413 -1.14 -1.23 -33.05
CA ILE A 413 -0.92 -2.44 -33.85
C ILE A 413 -2.21 -2.80 -34.58
N PHE A 414 -2.28 -2.45 -35.86
CA PHE A 414 -3.45 -2.71 -36.68
C PHE A 414 -3.67 -4.21 -36.89
N TRP A 415 -4.93 -4.60 -37.14
CA TRP A 415 -5.33 -5.99 -37.36
C TRP A 415 -4.52 -6.64 -38.49
N LYS A 416 -4.00 -7.85 -38.21
CA LYS A 416 -3.17 -8.67 -39.10
C LYS A 416 -1.87 -8.03 -39.57
N THR A 417 -1.35 -7.03 -38.85
CA THR A 417 -0.04 -6.45 -39.17
C THR A 417 1.04 -7.54 -39.12
N SER A 418 1.83 -7.65 -40.18
CA SER A 418 2.96 -8.60 -40.20
C SER A 418 4.10 -8.10 -39.32
N ILE A 419 4.62 -8.94 -38.43
CA ILE A 419 5.84 -8.67 -37.64
C ILE A 419 7.12 -9.14 -38.34
N GLY A 420 7.01 -9.73 -39.54
CA GLY A 420 8.13 -10.13 -40.38
C GLY A 420 8.36 -11.64 -40.43
N VAL A 421 9.60 -12.01 -40.71
CA VAL A 421 10.08 -13.40 -40.78
C VAL A 421 10.66 -13.77 -39.42
N LEU A 422 10.22 -14.89 -38.85
CA LEU A 422 10.74 -15.41 -37.60
C LEU A 422 11.51 -16.72 -37.82
N SER A 423 12.56 -16.90 -37.02
CA SER A 423 13.36 -18.13 -37.03
C SER A 423 12.60 -19.32 -36.43
N ASP A 424 11.66 -19.09 -35.50
CA ASP A 424 10.76 -20.11 -34.98
C ASP A 424 9.44 -19.46 -34.50
N ASN A 425 8.46 -20.29 -34.17
CA ASN A 425 7.16 -19.85 -33.66
C ASN A 425 7.11 -19.83 -32.11
N LYS A 426 8.26 -19.82 -31.43
CA LYS A 426 8.28 -19.83 -29.97
C LYS A 426 7.82 -18.48 -29.43
N PRO A 427 7.10 -18.45 -28.28
CA PRO A 427 6.66 -17.20 -27.66
C PRO A 427 7.80 -16.20 -27.42
N ALA A 428 9.00 -16.68 -27.06
CA ALA A 428 10.16 -15.82 -26.82
C ALA A 428 10.63 -15.06 -28.08
N THR A 429 10.60 -15.71 -29.24
CA THR A 429 10.98 -15.11 -30.53
C THR A 429 9.95 -14.08 -30.97
N ILE A 430 8.66 -14.42 -30.83
CA ILE A 430 7.54 -13.54 -31.15
C ILE A 430 7.57 -12.28 -30.26
N LYS A 431 7.76 -12.46 -28.94
CA LYS A 431 7.96 -11.37 -27.97
C LYS A 431 9.16 -10.50 -28.36
N LYS A 432 10.30 -11.15 -28.64
CA LYS A 432 11.49 -10.64 -29.36
C LYS A 432 11.12 -9.53 -30.34
N GLN A 433 10.47 -9.99 -31.40
CA GLN A 433 10.17 -9.19 -32.58
C GLN A 433 9.15 -8.07 -32.29
N LEU A 434 8.14 -8.34 -31.47
CA LEU A 434 7.12 -7.35 -31.11
C LEU A 434 7.72 -6.18 -30.34
N GLU A 435 8.58 -6.45 -29.36
CA GLU A 435 9.21 -5.40 -28.54
C GLU A 435 10.29 -4.61 -29.28
N GLU A 436 10.90 -5.18 -30.32
CA GLU A 436 11.82 -4.47 -31.21
C GLU A 436 11.07 -3.56 -32.19
N LYS A 437 9.89 -4.02 -32.67
CA LYS A 437 9.09 -3.30 -33.67
C LYS A 437 8.18 -2.23 -33.09
N TYR A 438 7.72 -2.43 -31.86
CA TYR A 438 6.78 -1.54 -31.17
C TYR A 438 7.32 -1.13 -29.81
N THR A 439 6.98 0.07 -29.36
CA THR A 439 7.34 0.57 -28.02
C THR A 439 6.54 -0.06 -26.88
N LEU A 440 5.83 -1.16 -27.16
CA LEU A 440 5.00 -1.91 -26.21
C LEU A 440 5.79 -3.08 -25.63
N LYS A 441 5.55 -3.40 -24.36
CA LYS A 441 6.18 -4.52 -23.64
C LYS A 441 5.18 -5.63 -23.33
N ALA A 442 5.55 -6.87 -23.63
CA ALA A 442 4.73 -8.01 -23.26
C ALA A 442 4.65 -8.12 -21.73
N ASP A 443 3.52 -8.61 -21.22
CA ASP A 443 3.20 -8.76 -19.80
C ASP A 443 3.03 -7.42 -19.05
N LYS A 444 3.26 -6.28 -19.73
CA LYS A 444 3.00 -4.93 -19.22
C LYS A 444 1.91 -4.22 -20.00
N ASP A 445 1.97 -4.25 -21.33
CA ASP A 445 1.04 -3.54 -22.22
C ASP A 445 0.10 -4.50 -22.94
N TYR A 446 0.53 -5.74 -23.18
CA TYR A 446 -0.27 -6.79 -23.80
C TYR A 446 0.15 -8.19 -23.33
N THR A 447 -0.74 -9.17 -23.55
CA THR A 447 -0.44 -10.61 -23.45
C THR A 447 -0.44 -11.23 -24.85
N ILE A 448 0.31 -12.32 -25.03
CA ILE A 448 0.45 -13.04 -26.30
C ILE A 448 -0.31 -14.37 -26.18
N GLY A 449 -1.26 -14.60 -27.08
CA GLY A 449 -1.99 -15.88 -27.19
C GLY A 449 -1.23 -16.94 -28.00
N ASP A 450 -1.87 -18.08 -28.19
CA ASP A 450 -1.31 -19.19 -28.96
C ASP A 450 -1.14 -18.85 -30.45
N VAL A 451 -0.16 -19.50 -31.08
CA VAL A 451 0.07 -19.43 -32.52
C VAL A 451 -1.07 -20.15 -33.25
N LYS A 452 -1.72 -19.45 -34.19
CA LYS A 452 -2.83 -19.97 -35.00
C LYS A 452 -2.65 -19.58 -36.47
N ASP A 453 -3.33 -20.28 -37.36
CA ASP A 453 -3.48 -19.85 -38.75
C ASP A 453 -4.56 -18.76 -38.84
N TYR A 454 -4.25 -17.67 -39.55
CA TYR A 454 -5.13 -16.54 -39.79
C TYR A 454 -5.31 -16.26 -41.28
N ASN A 455 -5.84 -17.26 -42.00
CA ASN A 455 -6.03 -17.30 -43.46
C ASN A 455 -4.69 -17.44 -44.21
N GLY A 456 -3.96 -18.52 -43.95
CA GLY A 456 -2.71 -18.83 -44.65
C GLY A 456 -1.48 -18.08 -44.12
N ARG A 457 -1.58 -17.52 -42.91
CA ARG A 457 -0.44 -16.97 -42.16
C ARG A 457 -0.50 -17.38 -40.72
N PHE A 458 0.64 -17.79 -40.17
CA PHE A 458 0.82 -17.85 -38.73
C PHE A 458 0.60 -16.48 -38.10
N GLY A 459 -0.05 -16.47 -36.96
CA GLY A 459 -0.26 -15.27 -36.18
C GLY A 459 -0.55 -15.57 -34.73
N VAL A 460 -0.50 -14.52 -33.92
CA VAL A 460 -0.88 -14.57 -32.51
C VAL A 460 -1.84 -13.44 -32.21
N GLU A 461 -2.74 -13.71 -31.28
CA GLU A 461 -3.61 -12.72 -30.72
C GLU A 461 -2.89 -11.94 -29.62
N LEU A 462 -2.96 -10.61 -29.66
CA LEU A 462 -2.44 -9.71 -28.64
C LEU A 462 -3.62 -9.07 -27.90
N THR A 463 -3.72 -9.34 -26.60
CA THR A 463 -4.76 -8.75 -25.74
C THR A 463 -4.16 -7.63 -24.89
N GLY A 464 -4.67 -6.41 -25.09
CA GLY A 464 -4.21 -5.22 -24.35
C GLY A 464 -4.55 -5.31 -22.86
N ILE A 465 -3.57 -5.00 -22.03
CA ILE A 465 -3.67 -4.97 -20.56
C ILE A 465 -3.22 -3.62 -20.01
N ASN A 466 -3.52 -3.36 -18.73
CA ASN A 466 -3.13 -2.14 -18.02
C ASN A 466 -3.57 -0.85 -18.73
N GLY A 467 -2.63 -0.17 -19.40
CA GLY A 467 -2.89 1.06 -20.17
C GLY A 467 -3.60 0.83 -21.50
N TYR A 468 -3.75 -0.43 -21.93
CA TYR A 468 -4.32 -0.81 -23.21
C TYR A 468 -5.56 -1.69 -23.06
N SER A 469 -6.42 -1.63 -24.06
CA SER A 469 -7.69 -2.35 -24.19
C SER A 469 -7.77 -3.07 -25.54
N LYS A 470 -8.82 -3.89 -25.69
CA LYS A 470 -9.14 -4.65 -26.91
C LYS A 470 -8.05 -5.66 -27.27
N THR A 471 -8.30 -6.33 -28.38
CA THR A 471 -7.50 -7.41 -28.91
C THR A 471 -7.20 -7.12 -30.37
N THR A 472 -5.98 -7.43 -30.80
CA THR A 472 -5.56 -7.38 -32.20
C THR A 472 -4.81 -8.67 -32.55
N VAL A 473 -4.58 -8.90 -33.84
CA VAL A 473 -3.79 -10.04 -34.32
C VAL A 473 -2.59 -9.51 -35.05
N VAL A 474 -1.43 -10.11 -34.77
CA VAL A 474 -0.24 -9.94 -35.60
C VAL A 474 0.03 -11.23 -36.35
N THR A 475 0.54 -11.10 -37.58
CA THR A 475 0.91 -12.24 -38.41
C THR A 475 2.41 -12.29 -38.60
N PHE A 476 2.95 -13.45 -38.93
CA PHE A 476 4.34 -13.64 -39.28
C PHE A 476 4.47 -14.80 -40.26
N VAL A 477 5.65 -14.91 -40.87
CA VAL A 477 6.05 -16.08 -41.64
C VAL A 477 7.28 -16.69 -40.99
N LEU A 478 7.45 -17.99 -41.17
CA LEU A 478 8.63 -18.70 -40.67
C LEU A 478 9.68 -18.85 -41.77
N GLU A 479 10.93 -19.05 -41.42
CA GLU A 479 11.91 -19.49 -42.41
C GLU A 479 11.56 -20.91 -42.90
N ILE A 480 11.64 -21.18 -44.21
CA ILE A 480 11.38 -22.51 -44.77
C ILE A 480 12.28 -23.60 -44.17
N LYS A 481 13.43 -23.19 -43.61
CA LYS A 481 14.34 -24.06 -42.87
C LYS A 481 13.65 -24.80 -41.70
N ASN A 482 12.58 -24.24 -41.15
CA ASN A 482 11.82 -24.86 -40.05
C ASN A 482 11.12 -26.17 -40.45
N ILE A 483 10.91 -26.38 -41.75
CA ILE A 483 10.36 -27.62 -42.32
C ILE A 483 11.38 -28.37 -43.19
N GLU A 484 12.68 -28.02 -43.12
CA GLU A 484 13.73 -28.70 -43.90
C GLU A 484 13.71 -30.21 -43.70
N TYR A 485 13.49 -30.66 -42.46
CA TYR A 485 13.43 -32.08 -42.10
C TYR A 485 12.26 -32.81 -42.75
N ASP A 486 11.04 -32.28 -42.62
CA ASP A 486 9.86 -32.91 -43.18
C ASP A 486 9.93 -32.97 -44.71
N LEU A 487 10.49 -31.93 -45.34
CA LEU A 487 10.75 -31.89 -46.78
C LEU A 487 11.81 -32.93 -47.19
N PHE A 488 12.90 -33.04 -46.43
CA PHE A 488 13.97 -34.01 -46.68
C PHE A 488 13.47 -35.46 -46.56
N ASP A 489 12.71 -35.77 -45.51
CA ASP A 489 12.15 -37.10 -45.29
C ASP A 489 11.14 -37.46 -46.37
N LEU A 490 10.29 -36.52 -46.77
CA LEU A 490 9.36 -36.70 -47.87
C LEU A 490 10.08 -37.01 -49.18
N ALA A 491 11.10 -36.23 -49.54
CA ALA A 491 11.88 -36.45 -50.76
C ALA A 491 12.61 -37.79 -50.76
N ASN A 492 12.93 -38.36 -49.60
CA ASN A 492 13.59 -39.65 -49.46
C ASN A 492 12.65 -40.81 -49.09
N SER A 493 11.34 -40.60 -49.13
CA SER A 493 10.35 -41.65 -48.83
C SER A 493 10.27 -42.74 -49.92
N LYS A 494 10.64 -42.42 -51.17
CA LYS A 494 10.81 -43.40 -52.26
C LYS A 494 12.24 -43.94 -52.27
N GLN A 495 12.41 -45.23 -51.97
CA GLN A 495 13.73 -45.87 -51.88
C GLN A 495 14.33 -46.27 -53.23
N ASN A 496 13.50 -46.65 -54.20
CA ASN A 496 13.95 -47.31 -55.45
C ASN A 496 13.57 -46.54 -56.72
N GLN A 497 12.95 -45.38 -56.58
CA GLN A 497 12.49 -44.57 -57.70
C GLN A 497 12.67 -43.08 -57.37
N PHE A 498 13.18 -42.33 -58.33
CA PHE A 498 13.24 -40.88 -58.20
C PHE A 498 11.85 -40.25 -58.22
N TRP A 499 11.68 -39.21 -57.43
CA TRP A 499 10.60 -38.27 -57.63
C TRP A 499 10.80 -37.51 -58.94
N THR A 500 9.70 -37.15 -59.59
CA THR A 500 9.68 -35.98 -60.48
C THR A 500 9.35 -34.72 -59.66
N ALA A 501 9.69 -33.53 -60.17
CA ALA A 501 9.36 -32.28 -59.48
C ALA A 501 7.84 -32.13 -59.23
N GLY A 502 7.00 -32.52 -60.19
CA GLY A 502 5.53 -32.46 -60.06
C GLY A 502 4.96 -33.48 -59.08
N GLU A 503 5.52 -34.69 -59.02
CA GLU A 503 5.13 -35.68 -58.01
C GLU A 503 5.50 -35.21 -56.60
N LEU A 504 6.71 -34.68 -56.41
CA LEU A 504 7.16 -34.19 -55.10
C LEU A 504 6.37 -32.95 -54.68
N GLN A 505 6.04 -32.05 -55.61
CA GLN A 505 5.12 -30.94 -55.38
C GLN A 505 3.77 -31.43 -54.82
N THR A 506 3.16 -32.41 -55.50
CA THR A 506 1.87 -32.98 -55.07
C THR A 506 1.97 -33.63 -53.69
N ALA A 507 3.10 -34.28 -53.39
CA ALA A 507 3.34 -34.92 -52.11
C ALA A 507 3.54 -33.89 -50.97
N VAL A 508 4.23 -32.77 -51.24
CA VAL A 508 4.41 -31.67 -50.28
C VAL A 508 3.05 -31.09 -49.89
N GLU A 509 2.19 -30.84 -50.88
CA GLU A 509 0.82 -30.36 -50.67
C GLU A 509 -0.04 -31.39 -49.92
N GLY A 510 0.06 -32.67 -50.28
CA GLY A 510 -0.68 -33.76 -49.64
C GLY A 510 -0.29 -34.03 -48.19
N LYS A 511 0.90 -33.59 -47.76
CA LYS A 511 1.36 -33.64 -46.36
C LYS A 511 0.88 -32.45 -45.52
N ASN A 512 0.19 -31.47 -46.12
CA ASN A 512 -0.24 -30.23 -45.48
C ASN A 512 0.92 -29.49 -44.77
N LEU A 513 2.13 -29.53 -45.36
CA LEU A 513 3.29 -28.81 -44.81
C LEU A 513 3.11 -27.29 -44.94
N ASP A 514 2.39 -26.86 -45.97
CA ASP A 514 1.91 -25.49 -46.16
C ASP A 514 0.61 -25.51 -46.97
N ILE A 515 0.07 -24.33 -47.29
CA ILE A 515 -1.11 -24.21 -48.16
C ILE A 515 -0.79 -24.60 -49.61
N LYS A 516 -1.82 -25.00 -50.37
CA LYS A 516 -1.67 -25.50 -51.74
C LYS A 516 -0.97 -24.46 -52.64
N ASN A 517 -0.01 -24.89 -53.45
CA ASN A 517 0.85 -24.05 -54.31
C ASN A 517 1.76 -23.04 -53.57
N ALA A 518 1.84 -23.09 -52.24
CA ALA A 518 2.68 -22.20 -51.44
C ALA A 518 4.18 -22.42 -51.69
N LEU A 519 4.58 -23.68 -51.75
CA LEU A 519 5.95 -24.09 -51.94
C LEU A 519 6.10 -24.57 -53.38
N LYS A 520 7.09 -24.08 -54.11
CA LYS A 520 7.37 -24.48 -55.49
C LYS A 520 8.57 -25.41 -55.53
N VAL A 521 8.36 -26.62 -56.03
CA VAL A 521 9.41 -27.64 -56.23
C VAL A 521 9.98 -27.55 -57.66
N THR A 522 11.30 -27.47 -57.77
CA THR A 522 12.05 -27.51 -59.04
C THR A 522 13.20 -28.50 -58.95
N GLU A 523 13.39 -29.35 -59.96
CA GLU A 523 14.59 -30.18 -60.08
C GLU A 523 15.78 -29.29 -60.47
N VAL A 524 16.90 -29.42 -59.76
CA VAL A 524 18.10 -28.58 -59.98
C VAL A 524 19.36 -29.37 -60.31
N ALA A 525 19.41 -30.66 -59.98
CA ALA A 525 20.50 -31.55 -60.37
C ALA A 525 20.03 -33.02 -60.34
N HIS A 526 20.61 -33.85 -61.20
CA HIS A 526 20.34 -35.28 -61.24
C HIS A 526 21.60 -36.02 -61.70
N ASP A 527 22.01 -37.01 -60.92
CA ASP A 527 23.05 -37.98 -61.27
C ASP A 527 22.47 -39.39 -61.10
N ALA A 528 22.14 -40.02 -62.22
CA ALA A 528 21.54 -41.35 -62.23
C ALA A 528 22.52 -42.44 -61.77
N ALA A 529 23.83 -42.26 -62.02
CA ALA A 529 24.86 -43.24 -61.67
C ALA A 529 25.12 -43.25 -60.16
N LEU A 530 25.15 -42.06 -59.55
CA LEU A 530 25.27 -41.90 -58.10
C LEU A 530 23.94 -42.04 -57.35
N GLN A 531 22.85 -42.24 -58.09
CA GLN A 531 21.50 -42.41 -57.56
C GLN A 531 21.01 -41.21 -56.73
N VAL A 532 21.38 -39.99 -57.16
CA VAL A 532 21.04 -38.74 -56.46
C VAL A 532 20.25 -37.82 -57.36
N LYS A 533 19.20 -37.22 -56.80
CA LYS A 533 18.46 -36.12 -57.43
C LYS A 533 18.25 -35.00 -56.42
N ARG A 534 18.37 -33.75 -56.87
CA ARG A 534 18.26 -32.56 -56.02
C ARG A 534 17.08 -31.71 -56.46
N PHE A 535 16.37 -31.19 -55.46
CA PHE A 535 15.23 -30.32 -55.65
C PHE A 535 15.45 -29.02 -54.89
N LYS A 536 15.26 -27.89 -55.56
CA LYS A 536 15.09 -26.59 -54.92
C LYS A 536 13.61 -26.37 -54.64
N ILE A 537 13.29 -26.10 -53.39
CA ILE A 537 11.95 -25.78 -52.91
C ILE A 537 11.95 -24.32 -52.47
N THR A 538 11.13 -23.50 -53.12
CA THR A 538 11.05 -22.06 -52.86
C THR A 538 9.68 -21.71 -52.32
N ALA A 539 9.63 -21.01 -51.20
CA ALA A 539 8.39 -20.43 -50.69
C ALA A 539 7.94 -19.26 -51.59
N ASN A 540 6.68 -19.27 -52.00
CA ASN A 540 6.05 -18.18 -52.71
C ASN A 540 5.62 -17.10 -51.71
N ASP A 541 6.50 -16.15 -51.43
CA ASP A 541 6.31 -15.14 -50.37
C ASP A 541 5.48 -13.92 -50.82
N GLN A 542 5.00 -13.91 -52.07
CA GLN A 542 4.07 -12.88 -52.55
C GLN A 542 2.67 -13.16 -51.97
N HIS A 543 1.95 -12.10 -51.55
CA HIS A 543 0.50 -12.09 -51.28
C HIS A 543 -0.10 -13.34 -50.60
N ASP A 544 0.28 -13.62 -49.35
CA ASP A 544 -0.39 -14.59 -48.46
C ASP A 544 -0.37 -16.05 -48.95
N TYR A 545 0.48 -16.40 -49.92
CA TYR A 545 0.51 -17.74 -50.49
C TYR A 545 1.33 -18.75 -49.68
N SER A 546 2.21 -18.33 -48.76
CA SER A 546 3.09 -19.23 -48.01
C SER A 546 3.25 -18.79 -46.56
N ASN A 547 3.14 -19.76 -45.65
CA ASN A 547 3.48 -19.58 -44.24
C ASN A 547 4.98 -19.46 -44.01
N TYR A 548 5.78 -19.85 -45.01
CA TYR A 548 7.22 -19.82 -44.98
C TYR A 548 7.81 -18.75 -45.91
N LYS A 549 9.06 -18.39 -45.68
CA LYS A 549 9.87 -17.55 -46.55
C LYS A 549 11.26 -18.15 -46.76
N GLY A 550 11.81 -17.92 -47.95
CA GLY A 550 13.12 -18.39 -48.36
C GLY A 550 13.04 -19.58 -49.32
N ASP A 551 14.20 -20.19 -49.56
CA ASP A 551 14.31 -21.39 -50.36
C ASP A 551 15.29 -22.37 -49.75
N ILE A 552 15.15 -23.64 -50.14
CA ILE A 552 16.01 -24.70 -49.66
C ILE A 552 16.28 -25.72 -50.75
N THR A 553 17.47 -26.31 -50.71
CA THR A 553 17.81 -27.43 -51.59
C THR A 553 17.89 -28.70 -50.77
N ILE A 554 17.10 -29.69 -51.17
CA ILE A 554 17.08 -31.04 -50.59
C ILE A 554 17.54 -32.05 -51.64
N SER A 555 18.17 -33.13 -51.16
CA SER A 555 18.68 -34.20 -52.00
C SER A 555 17.92 -35.49 -51.69
N GLN A 556 17.37 -36.12 -52.72
CA GLN A 556 16.93 -37.50 -52.69
C GLN A 556 18.13 -38.40 -53.03
N VAL A 557 18.36 -39.40 -52.19
CA VAL A 557 19.36 -40.46 -52.39
C VAL A 557 18.62 -41.79 -52.40
N LEU A 558 18.60 -42.50 -53.54
CA LEU A 558 17.99 -43.82 -53.59
C LEU A 558 18.85 -44.82 -52.82
N ASN A 559 18.21 -45.81 -52.21
CA ASN A 559 18.87 -46.88 -51.47
C ASN A 559 19.93 -46.37 -50.47
N ARG A 560 19.68 -45.23 -49.81
CA ARG A 560 20.63 -44.50 -48.96
C ARG A 560 21.21 -45.32 -47.80
N GLU A 561 20.50 -46.36 -47.34
CA GLU A 561 21.01 -47.31 -46.33
C GLU A 561 22.21 -48.12 -46.82
N ASN A 562 22.30 -48.36 -48.13
CA ASN A 562 23.35 -49.16 -48.77
C ASN A 562 24.40 -48.32 -49.51
N GLN A 563 24.24 -46.99 -49.56
CA GLN A 563 25.14 -46.09 -50.26
C GLN A 563 26.44 -45.84 -49.47
N SER A 564 27.45 -46.69 -49.66
CA SER A 564 28.71 -46.61 -48.90
C SER A 564 29.66 -45.49 -49.36
N GLN A 565 29.40 -44.85 -50.51
CA GLN A 565 30.22 -43.75 -51.01
C GLN A 565 29.86 -42.43 -50.34
N THR A 566 30.84 -41.59 -50.03
CA THR A 566 30.57 -40.20 -49.66
C THR A 566 30.22 -39.44 -50.92
N ILE A 567 29.00 -38.91 -51.00
CA ILE A 567 28.54 -38.10 -52.14
C ILE A 567 28.51 -36.64 -51.72
N TYR A 568 29.05 -35.76 -52.53
CA TYR A 568 29.26 -34.35 -52.19
C TYR A 568 29.08 -33.42 -53.39
N ILE A 569 28.98 -32.13 -53.11
CA ILE A 569 29.01 -31.09 -54.15
C ILE A 569 30.45 -30.62 -54.33
N ASP A 570 30.97 -30.81 -55.54
CA ASP A 570 32.33 -30.42 -55.85
C ASP A 570 32.46 -28.89 -55.85
N PRO A 571 33.42 -28.32 -55.09
CA PRO A 571 33.53 -26.88 -54.93
C PRO A 571 34.06 -26.16 -56.17
N THR A 572 34.57 -26.88 -57.18
CA THR A 572 35.16 -26.29 -58.40
C THR A 572 34.13 -26.05 -59.49
N ASP A 573 33.15 -26.95 -59.64
CA ASP A 573 32.18 -26.95 -60.73
C ASP A 573 30.72 -27.09 -60.28
N ASN A 574 30.47 -27.20 -58.95
CA ASN A 574 29.16 -27.41 -58.34
C ASN A 574 28.42 -28.68 -58.81
N THR A 575 29.13 -29.67 -59.36
CA THR A 575 28.55 -30.95 -59.77
C THR A 575 28.52 -31.96 -58.62
N ILE A 576 27.69 -33.01 -58.75
CA ILE A 576 27.62 -34.10 -57.79
C ILE A 576 28.79 -35.06 -58.07
N LYS A 577 29.62 -35.32 -57.06
CA LYS A 577 30.71 -36.30 -57.15
C LYS A 577 30.67 -37.25 -55.96
N SER A 578 31.39 -38.37 -56.07
CA SER A 578 31.50 -39.35 -54.99
C SER A 578 32.95 -39.79 -54.76
N LYS A 579 33.20 -40.29 -53.55
CA LYS A 579 34.48 -40.88 -53.16
C LYS A 579 34.28 -41.99 -52.12
N SER A 580 35.15 -43.01 -52.16
CA SER A 580 35.12 -44.13 -51.21
C SER A 580 35.90 -43.86 -49.91
N ASP A 581 36.18 -42.59 -49.59
CA ASP A 581 36.89 -42.16 -48.39
C ASP A 581 36.61 -40.65 -48.17
N THR A 582 37.42 -40.00 -47.33
CA THR A 582 37.45 -38.57 -47.04
C THR A 582 37.53 -37.74 -48.33
N VAL A 583 36.55 -36.85 -48.50
CA VAL A 583 36.43 -35.95 -49.66
C VAL A 583 37.47 -34.81 -49.61
N PRO A 584 37.76 -34.15 -50.74
CA PRO A 584 38.75 -33.07 -50.78
C PRO A 584 38.44 -31.91 -49.82
N ASN A 585 39.48 -31.29 -49.27
CA ASN A 585 39.34 -30.00 -48.58
C ASN A 585 38.80 -28.94 -49.56
N GLY A 586 37.87 -28.10 -49.09
CA GLY A 586 37.12 -27.16 -49.90
C GLY A 586 35.65 -27.54 -50.09
N VAL A 587 35.32 -28.83 -49.94
CA VAL A 587 33.92 -29.30 -49.93
C VAL A 587 33.17 -28.70 -48.74
N LYS A 588 32.00 -28.11 -49.02
CA LYS A 588 31.12 -27.47 -48.03
C LYS A 588 29.83 -28.23 -47.75
N GLU A 589 29.35 -29.04 -48.70
CA GLU A 589 28.11 -29.82 -48.59
C GLU A 589 28.35 -31.29 -48.95
N ILE A 590 27.98 -32.18 -48.03
CA ILE A 590 27.86 -33.62 -48.28
C ILE A 590 26.38 -33.96 -48.42
N ILE A 591 26.06 -34.77 -49.42
CA ILE A 591 24.71 -35.27 -49.71
C ILE A 591 24.47 -36.64 -49.08
N ASN A 592 25.48 -37.51 -49.10
CA ASN A 592 25.45 -38.82 -48.47
C ASN A 592 26.76 -39.06 -47.72
N ILE A 593 26.66 -39.48 -46.47
CA ILE A 593 27.80 -39.85 -45.65
C ILE A 593 28.16 -41.31 -45.93
N GLY A 594 29.35 -41.52 -46.52
CA GLY A 594 29.86 -42.85 -46.81
C GLY A 594 30.53 -43.53 -45.62
N TRP A 595 30.88 -44.81 -45.81
CA TRP A 595 31.56 -45.63 -44.82
C TRP A 595 32.41 -46.72 -45.47
N THR A 596 33.44 -47.15 -44.74
CA THR A 596 34.27 -48.32 -45.07
C THR A 596 34.14 -49.34 -43.94
N GLY A 597 33.59 -50.53 -44.27
CA GLY A 597 33.24 -51.54 -43.27
C GLY A 597 32.15 -51.04 -42.32
N ARG A 598 32.53 -50.66 -41.10
CA ARG A 598 31.63 -50.10 -40.07
C ARG A 598 31.96 -48.64 -39.72
N PHE A 599 33.02 -48.09 -40.30
CA PHE A 599 33.58 -46.78 -39.97
C PHE A 599 33.07 -45.71 -40.92
N VAL A 600 32.60 -44.61 -40.35
CA VAL A 600 32.21 -43.41 -41.10
C VAL A 600 33.42 -42.84 -41.84
N HIS A 601 33.22 -42.30 -43.04
CA HIS A 601 34.25 -41.46 -43.66
C HIS A 601 34.37 -40.12 -42.91
N THR A 602 35.60 -39.64 -42.73
CA THR A 602 35.85 -38.38 -42.05
C THR A 602 35.40 -37.20 -42.92
N MET A 603 34.81 -36.18 -42.29
CA MET A 603 34.38 -34.95 -42.96
C MET A 603 35.59 -34.01 -43.17
N PRO A 604 35.63 -33.26 -44.30
CA PRO A 604 36.71 -32.30 -44.56
C PRO A 604 36.60 -31.11 -43.59
N SER A 605 37.73 -30.45 -43.29
CA SER A 605 37.74 -29.36 -42.30
C SER A 605 36.85 -28.16 -42.67
N THR A 606 36.51 -28.03 -43.95
CA THR A 606 35.67 -26.98 -44.55
C THR A 606 34.18 -27.31 -44.57
N ILE A 607 33.76 -28.47 -44.05
CA ILE A 607 32.35 -28.88 -44.11
C ILE A 607 31.45 -27.90 -43.35
N GLU A 608 30.34 -27.54 -43.98
CA GLU A 608 29.31 -26.64 -43.41
C GLU A 608 27.96 -27.37 -43.29
N LYS A 609 27.61 -28.22 -44.28
CA LYS A 609 26.35 -28.96 -44.36
C LYS A 609 26.58 -30.45 -44.59
N VAL A 610 25.83 -31.28 -43.86
CA VAL A 610 25.75 -32.74 -44.00
C VAL A 610 24.27 -33.15 -44.09
N PRO A 611 23.93 -34.34 -44.59
CA PRO A 611 22.54 -34.77 -44.63
C PRO A 611 21.96 -34.96 -43.22
N ASN A 612 20.65 -34.77 -43.13
CA ASN A 612 19.85 -35.06 -41.93
C ASN A 612 19.67 -36.55 -41.66
N TYR A 613 20.36 -37.40 -42.41
CA TYR A 613 20.32 -38.85 -42.34
C TYR A 613 21.74 -39.40 -42.36
N ILE A 614 21.96 -40.45 -41.57
CA ILE A 614 23.18 -41.25 -41.56
C ILE A 614 22.78 -42.73 -41.57
N SER A 615 23.53 -43.56 -42.30
CA SER A 615 23.15 -44.97 -42.45
C SER A 615 23.27 -45.72 -41.11
N PRO A 616 22.27 -46.54 -40.73
CA PRO A 616 22.33 -47.36 -39.51
C PRO A 616 23.41 -48.46 -39.58
N LYS A 617 24.01 -48.69 -40.76
CA LYS A 617 25.16 -49.59 -40.93
C LYS A 617 26.46 -49.03 -40.36
N ILE A 618 26.51 -47.71 -40.16
CA ILE A 618 27.66 -47.03 -39.57
C ILE A 618 27.55 -47.16 -38.05
N THR A 619 28.40 -48.00 -37.46
CA THR A 619 28.41 -48.23 -36.01
C THR A 619 29.62 -47.57 -35.33
N HIS A 620 30.57 -47.05 -36.10
CA HIS A 620 31.78 -46.41 -35.60
C HIS A 620 31.89 -45.00 -36.21
N TYR A 621 31.64 -43.98 -35.39
CA TYR A 621 31.71 -42.57 -35.79
C TYR A 621 33.09 -41.95 -35.55
N GLN A 622 34.10 -42.79 -35.36
CA GLN A 622 35.46 -42.36 -35.04
C GLN A 622 35.92 -41.25 -35.97
N ASN A 623 36.32 -40.12 -35.39
CA ASN A 623 36.84 -38.94 -36.08
C ASN A 623 35.87 -38.27 -37.10
N ALA A 624 34.57 -38.59 -37.11
CA ALA A 624 33.64 -38.11 -38.15
C ALA A 624 33.79 -36.61 -38.46
N PHE A 625 33.79 -35.75 -37.44
CA PHE A 625 33.90 -34.30 -37.56
C PHE A 625 35.23 -33.76 -36.98
N ARG A 626 36.26 -34.60 -36.88
CA ARG A 626 37.52 -34.18 -36.26
C ARG A 626 38.17 -33.06 -37.07
N GLY A 627 38.30 -31.88 -36.44
CA GLY A 627 38.93 -30.71 -37.05
C GLY A 627 38.04 -29.92 -38.01
N THR A 628 36.72 -30.18 -38.05
CA THR A 628 35.77 -29.40 -38.85
C THR A 628 35.47 -28.07 -38.18
N THR A 629 36.34 -27.08 -38.36
CA THR A 629 36.28 -25.83 -37.58
C THR A 629 35.07 -24.95 -37.89
N LEU A 630 34.43 -25.13 -39.06
CA LEU A 630 33.27 -24.33 -39.51
C LEU A 630 31.92 -25.02 -39.29
N PHE A 631 31.91 -26.31 -38.95
CA PHE A 631 30.69 -27.10 -38.90
C PHE A 631 29.81 -26.73 -37.70
N ASN A 632 28.54 -26.40 -37.98
CA ASN A 632 27.49 -26.20 -36.98
C ASN A 632 26.11 -26.61 -37.57
N GLY A 633 26.09 -27.60 -38.47
CA GLY A 633 24.86 -28.10 -39.10
C GLY A 633 24.06 -28.99 -38.15
N ASP A 634 22.73 -28.93 -38.24
CA ASP A 634 21.83 -29.70 -37.37
C ASP A 634 21.86 -31.20 -37.74
N ILE A 635 22.15 -32.02 -36.74
CA ILE A 635 22.28 -33.49 -36.81
C ILE A 635 21.47 -34.16 -35.67
N SER A 636 20.52 -33.42 -35.09
CA SER A 636 19.68 -33.86 -33.97
C SER A 636 18.82 -35.08 -34.30
N LYS A 637 18.57 -35.32 -35.60
CA LYS A 637 17.71 -36.39 -36.13
C LYS A 637 18.44 -37.65 -36.59
N TRP A 638 19.77 -37.70 -36.46
CA TRP A 638 20.52 -38.90 -36.78
C TRP A 638 20.13 -40.07 -35.88
N ASP A 639 19.90 -41.24 -36.48
CA ASP A 639 19.70 -42.48 -35.74
C ASP A 639 21.07 -43.00 -35.27
N THR A 640 21.34 -42.81 -33.98
CA THR A 640 22.56 -43.26 -33.31
C THR A 640 22.38 -44.56 -32.52
N SER A 641 21.21 -45.21 -32.61
CA SER A 641 20.85 -46.39 -31.80
C SER A 641 21.73 -47.62 -32.02
N ASN A 642 22.49 -47.66 -33.12
CA ASN A 642 23.44 -48.73 -33.44
C ASN A 642 24.91 -48.32 -33.27
N VAL A 643 25.18 -47.09 -32.83
CA VAL A 643 26.54 -46.57 -32.68
C VAL A 643 27.19 -47.18 -31.44
N ILE A 644 28.40 -47.71 -31.63
CA ILE A 644 29.23 -48.36 -30.61
C ILE A 644 30.42 -47.45 -30.25
N ASP A 645 30.95 -46.70 -31.20
CA ASP A 645 32.15 -45.89 -31.01
C ASP A 645 31.95 -44.43 -31.43
N MET A 646 32.10 -43.51 -30.48
CA MET A 646 32.03 -42.06 -30.67
C MET A 646 33.38 -41.36 -30.37
N THR A 647 34.49 -42.07 -30.55
CA THR A 647 35.84 -41.54 -30.35
C THR A 647 36.09 -40.30 -31.22
N ALA A 648 36.46 -39.20 -30.58
CA ALA A 648 36.91 -37.97 -31.22
C ALA A 648 35.96 -37.37 -32.28
N VAL A 649 34.66 -37.69 -32.22
CA VAL A 649 33.66 -37.26 -33.23
C VAL A 649 33.74 -35.76 -33.47
N PHE A 650 33.67 -34.94 -32.42
CA PHE A 650 33.71 -33.47 -32.49
C PHE A 650 35.03 -32.88 -31.97
N SER A 651 36.10 -33.66 -31.99
CA SER A 651 37.39 -33.16 -31.53
C SER A 651 37.84 -32.01 -32.44
N ARG A 652 38.14 -30.85 -31.86
CA ARG A 652 38.53 -29.59 -32.55
C ARG A 652 37.44 -28.99 -33.45
N THR A 653 36.17 -29.36 -33.26
CA THR A 653 35.03 -28.76 -33.96
C THR A 653 34.60 -27.46 -33.26
N LYS A 654 35.35 -26.38 -33.51
CA LYS A 654 35.27 -25.13 -32.72
C LYS A 654 33.89 -24.47 -32.68
N MET A 655 33.14 -24.53 -33.78
CA MET A 655 31.87 -23.81 -33.96
C MET A 655 30.62 -24.63 -33.60
N PHE A 656 30.76 -25.93 -33.33
CA PHE A 656 29.61 -26.80 -33.15
C PHE A 656 28.93 -26.59 -31.79
N ASN A 657 27.63 -26.33 -31.83
CA ASN A 657 26.79 -26.17 -30.65
C ASN A 657 25.32 -26.56 -30.95
N GLN A 658 25.09 -27.57 -31.80
CA GLN A 658 23.75 -28.06 -32.12
C GLN A 658 23.24 -29.08 -31.10
N ASP A 659 21.93 -29.10 -30.88
CA ASP A 659 21.27 -29.99 -29.93
C ASP A 659 21.42 -31.47 -30.35
N ILE A 660 22.11 -32.25 -29.52
CA ILE A 660 22.31 -33.70 -29.66
C ILE A 660 21.81 -34.46 -28.42
N SER A 661 20.93 -33.83 -27.63
CA SER A 661 20.34 -34.40 -26.42
C SER A 661 19.54 -35.68 -26.69
N LYS A 662 19.05 -35.85 -27.93
CA LYS A 662 18.21 -36.98 -28.37
C LYS A 662 18.99 -38.16 -28.96
N TRP A 663 20.31 -38.08 -29.03
CA TRP A 663 21.12 -39.21 -29.50
C TRP A 663 21.02 -40.40 -28.54
N ASP A 664 20.76 -41.58 -29.08
CA ASP A 664 20.80 -42.83 -28.34
C ASP A 664 22.27 -43.26 -28.17
N THR A 665 22.71 -43.26 -26.92
CA THR A 665 24.08 -43.62 -26.51
C THR A 665 24.15 -44.97 -25.81
N SER A 666 23.03 -45.70 -25.71
CA SER A 666 22.89 -46.94 -24.92
C SER A 666 23.75 -48.12 -25.38
N LYS A 667 24.35 -48.05 -26.58
CA LYS A 667 25.29 -49.05 -27.11
C LYS A 667 26.73 -48.55 -27.18
N VAL A 668 26.98 -47.28 -26.87
CA VAL A 668 28.31 -46.67 -27.00
C VAL A 668 29.23 -47.21 -25.92
N THR A 669 30.42 -47.66 -26.32
CA THR A 669 31.47 -48.16 -25.42
C THR A 669 32.65 -47.19 -25.31
N SER A 670 32.87 -46.34 -26.31
CA SER A 670 33.97 -45.35 -26.31
C SER A 670 33.50 -43.94 -26.64
N MET A 671 33.88 -42.97 -25.81
CA MET A 671 33.65 -41.53 -25.98
C MET A 671 34.95 -40.70 -25.79
N ASN A 672 36.13 -41.33 -25.89
CA ASN A 672 37.38 -40.61 -25.66
C ASN A 672 37.57 -39.48 -26.69
N ASN A 673 38.04 -38.33 -26.20
CA ASN A 673 38.23 -37.10 -26.98
C ASN A 673 36.98 -36.55 -27.69
N MET A 674 35.76 -37.04 -27.39
CA MET A 674 34.56 -36.74 -28.18
C MET A 674 34.35 -35.24 -28.43
N PHE A 675 34.54 -34.39 -27.42
CA PHE A 675 34.41 -32.93 -27.49
C PHE A 675 35.73 -32.19 -27.23
N ARG A 676 36.87 -32.88 -27.33
CA ARG A 676 38.17 -32.30 -27.04
C ARG A 676 38.42 -31.09 -27.93
N GLU A 677 38.64 -29.91 -27.33
CA GLU A 677 38.79 -28.60 -28.01
C GLU A 677 37.54 -28.12 -28.80
N ALA A 678 36.34 -28.62 -28.52
CA ALA A 678 35.08 -28.12 -29.09
C ALA A 678 34.65 -26.81 -28.40
N GLY A 679 35.21 -25.68 -28.86
CA GLY A 679 35.20 -24.41 -28.13
C GLY A 679 33.82 -23.87 -27.69
N LEU A 680 32.79 -23.98 -28.54
CA LEU A 680 31.46 -23.40 -28.29
C LEU A 680 30.41 -24.41 -27.77
N PHE A 681 30.75 -25.70 -27.67
CA PHE A 681 29.76 -26.72 -27.32
C PHE A 681 29.29 -26.58 -25.87
N ASN A 682 27.98 -26.41 -25.68
CA ASN A 682 27.34 -26.30 -24.36
C ASN A 682 25.88 -26.81 -24.35
N GLN A 683 25.57 -27.82 -25.16
CA GLN A 683 24.22 -28.40 -25.19
C GLN A 683 24.01 -29.40 -24.05
N ASP A 684 22.76 -29.54 -23.59
CA ASP A 684 22.39 -30.48 -22.54
C ASP A 684 22.47 -31.93 -23.04
N ILE A 685 23.37 -32.70 -22.42
CA ILE A 685 23.59 -34.13 -22.68
C ILE A 685 23.42 -34.98 -21.40
N SER A 686 22.77 -34.41 -20.38
CA SER A 686 22.53 -35.07 -19.09
C SER A 686 21.73 -36.37 -19.20
N LYS A 687 20.94 -36.52 -20.28
CA LYS A 687 20.07 -37.68 -20.53
C LYS A 687 20.71 -38.82 -21.31
N TRP A 688 21.99 -38.70 -21.67
CA TRP A 688 22.70 -39.79 -22.35
C TRP A 688 22.87 -41.01 -21.43
N ASP A 689 22.75 -42.21 -22.01
CA ASP A 689 23.01 -43.46 -21.33
C ASP A 689 24.50 -43.81 -21.44
N THR A 690 25.24 -43.65 -20.35
CA THR A 690 26.66 -43.96 -20.28
C THR A 690 26.97 -45.33 -19.67
N SER A 691 25.95 -46.15 -19.37
CA SER A 691 26.09 -47.40 -18.59
C SER A 691 26.94 -48.50 -19.26
N LYS A 692 27.30 -48.31 -20.54
CA LYS A 692 28.21 -49.19 -21.29
C LYS A 692 29.54 -48.55 -21.68
N VAL A 693 29.72 -47.26 -21.41
CA VAL A 693 30.95 -46.55 -21.75
C VAL A 693 32.08 -47.02 -20.84
N THR A 694 33.21 -47.40 -21.44
CA THR A 694 34.42 -47.81 -20.71
C THR A 694 35.54 -46.79 -20.80
N ASN A 695 35.52 -45.92 -21.82
CA ASN A 695 36.57 -44.94 -22.08
C ASN A 695 36.01 -43.52 -22.32
N MET A 696 36.41 -42.58 -21.46
CA MET A 696 36.08 -41.15 -21.50
C MET A 696 37.34 -40.25 -21.45
N ASN A 697 38.53 -40.77 -21.76
CA ASN A 697 39.78 -40.00 -21.74
C ASN A 697 39.65 -38.69 -22.53
N ALA A 698 40.01 -37.58 -21.89
CA ALA A 698 40.01 -36.24 -22.47
C ALA A 698 38.71 -35.82 -23.18
N MET A 699 37.56 -36.38 -22.80
CA MET A 699 36.27 -36.17 -23.47
C MET A 699 35.92 -34.68 -23.63
N PHE A 700 36.11 -33.89 -22.58
CA PHE A 700 35.86 -32.45 -22.53
C PHE A 700 37.14 -31.63 -22.36
N TRP A 701 38.31 -32.17 -22.73
CA TRP A 701 39.55 -31.43 -22.56
C TRP A 701 39.55 -30.16 -23.44
N SER A 702 39.75 -28.99 -22.83
CA SER A 702 39.71 -27.67 -23.48
C SER A 702 38.36 -27.31 -24.14
N THR A 703 37.22 -27.83 -23.67
CA THR A 703 35.86 -27.51 -24.17
C THR A 703 35.33 -26.22 -23.52
N LYS A 704 35.92 -25.08 -23.88
CA LYS A 704 35.86 -23.82 -23.10
C LYS A 704 34.49 -23.35 -22.62
N ALA A 705 33.41 -23.54 -23.41
CA ALA A 705 32.07 -23.06 -23.08
C ALA A 705 31.20 -24.04 -22.28
N PHE A 706 31.65 -25.30 -22.10
CA PHE A 706 30.80 -26.35 -21.55
C PHE A 706 30.51 -26.15 -20.06
N ASN A 707 29.23 -26.20 -19.69
CA ASN A 707 28.75 -26.08 -18.31
C ASN A 707 27.37 -26.74 -18.16
N GLN A 708 27.34 -28.07 -18.08
CA GLN A 708 26.10 -28.85 -17.88
C GLN A 708 26.20 -29.73 -16.64
N ASN A 709 25.05 -30.05 -16.03
CA ASN A 709 25.00 -30.97 -14.89
C ASN A 709 24.97 -32.42 -15.40
N LEU A 710 26.04 -33.17 -15.17
CA LEU A 710 26.20 -34.57 -15.60
C LEU A 710 26.33 -35.54 -14.43
N SER A 711 25.95 -35.12 -13.21
CA SER A 711 26.02 -35.99 -12.02
C SER A 711 25.13 -37.24 -12.10
N GLY A 712 24.16 -37.26 -13.02
CA GLY A 712 23.26 -38.40 -13.25
C GLY A 712 23.81 -39.50 -14.16
N TRP A 713 24.99 -39.34 -14.75
CA TRP A 713 25.58 -40.36 -15.62
C TRP A 713 26.01 -41.61 -14.85
N ASP A 714 25.65 -42.80 -15.36
CA ASP A 714 26.18 -44.08 -14.85
C ASP A 714 27.57 -44.32 -15.42
N VAL A 715 28.60 -44.13 -14.59
CA VAL A 715 30.01 -44.25 -14.98
C VAL A 715 30.71 -45.45 -14.34
N LYS A 716 29.96 -46.41 -13.77
CA LYS A 716 30.54 -47.57 -13.05
C LYS A 716 31.44 -48.48 -13.90
N LYS A 717 31.27 -48.45 -15.23
CA LYS A 717 32.09 -49.24 -16.16
C LYS A 717 33.24 -48.46 -16.77
N VAL A 718 33.38 -47.16 -16.46
CA VAL A 718 34.45 -46.34 -17.00
C VAL A 718 35.76 -46.70 -16.32
N THR A 719 36.70 -47.26 -17.09
CA THR A 719 38.03 -47.64 -16.61
C THR A 719 39.11 -46.66 -17.05
N SER A 720 38.77 -45.69 -17.91
CA SER A 720 39.72 -44.69 -18.43
C SER A 720 39.03 -43.34 -18.55
N HIS A 721 39.44 -42.36 -17.73
CA HIS A 721 38.89 -41.01 -17.68
C HIS A 721 39.97 -39.94 -17.43
N ASP A 722 41.20 -40.19 -17.89
CA ASP A 722 42.33 -39.28 -17.71
C ASP A 722 42.06 -37.94 -18.38
N SER A 723 42.35 -36.85 -17.66
CA SER A 723 42.15 -35.48 -18.13
C SER A 723 40.73 -35.20 -18.67
N PHE A 724 39.70 -35.89 -18.14
CA PHE A 724 38.30 -35.85 -18.60
C PHE A 724 37.82 -34.44 -18.98
N ASP A 725 38.04 -33.46 -18.11
CA ASP A 725 37.62 -32.05 -18.26
C ASP A 725 38.77 -31.05 -18.11
N GLY A 726 40.01 -31.49 -18.36
CA GLY A 726 41.18 -30.61 -18.20
C GLY A 726 41.09 -29.35 -19.07
N ASN A 727 41.40 -28.18 -18.50
CA ASN A 727 41.33 -26.87 -19.18
C ASN A 727 39.90 -26.44 -19.62
N THR A 728 38.88 -26.77 -18.84
CA THR A 728 37.46 -26.41 -19.10
C THR A 728 36.93 -25.42 -18.07
N PRO A 729 37.31 -24.12 -18.16
CA PRO A 729 37.13 -23.15 -17.09
C PRO A 729 35.67 -22.74 -16.83
N ALA A 730 34.76 -22.91 -17.79
CA ALA A 730 33.35 -22.55 -17.61
C ALA A 730 32.55 -23.57 -16.79
N TRP A 731 33.06 -24.80 -16.61
CA TRP A 731 32.28 -25.90 -16.04
C TRP A 731 32.23 -25.81 -14.51
N LYS A 732 31.08 -25.35 -14.01
CA LYS A 732 30.78 -25.18 -12.58
C LYS A 732 29.71 -26.14 -12.07
N LEU A 733 28.83 -26.64 -12.95
CA LEU A 733 27.79 -27.59 -12.59
C LEU A 733 28.36 -28.97 -12.22
N PRO A 734 27.60 -29.80 -11.46
CA PRO A 734 28.09 -31.09 -10.98
C PRO A 734 28.53 -32.05 -12.09
N LYS A 735 29.65 -32.73 -11.84
CA LYS A 735 30.32 -33.66 -12.76
C LYS A 735 29.98 -35.12 -12.41
N PRO A 736 30.22 -36.09 -13.31
CA PRO A 736 30.07 -37.51 -13.00
C PRO A 736 31.01 -37.94 -11.86
N ASN A 737 30.56 -38.85 -11.02
CA ASN A 737 31.37 -39.41 -9.94
C ASN A 737 32.05 -40.70 -10.41
N PHE A 738 33.34 -40.62 -10.74
CA PHE A 738 34.16 -41.76 -11.18
C PHE A 738 34.70 -42.64 -10.04
N ASN A 739 34.35 -42.32 -8.77
CA ASN A 739 34.80 -43.08 -7.59
C ASN A 739 33.99 -44.34 -7.32
#